data_AF-B0NBK8-F1
#
_entry.id   AF-B0NBK8-F1
#
_cell.length_a   1.000
_cell.length_b   1.000
_cell.length_c   1.000
_cell.angle_alpha   90.00
_cell.angle_beta   90.00
_cell.angle_gamma   90.00
#
_symmetry.space_group_name_H-M   'P 1'
#
loop_
_entity.id
_entity.type
_entity.pdbx_description
1 polymer ?
#
loop_
_entity_poly.entity_id
_entity_poly.type
_entity_poly.pdbx_seq_one_letter_code
_entity_poly.pdbx_strand_id
1 'polypeptide(L)'
;MKPIIDMSKEYGLVFDGGGARGAYQIGAWKALVEAGVKINAVAGTSVGALNGALVCMGDVDKAEDIWSKMTFSTVMDVDDEWMERLFHKQTTIKEFLNEGWKKMKDGGIDITPLRNLIHEVIDEDAIRKSGKEFCLLTFSLSDFRELDLSVEDIPEGLLEDFLLASAYLIGFKNERLHGKKYIDGGVINNVPLSSLVGRGYENVIEIRIYGPGREPRVKMPENGVKYEITPRVKLGSIIEFSGKRSRQNLRIGYFDAKRMLYGLEGFIYYLEQTHEDEYYEELLRGIREIEKAEIGFVLKLSLGFSDKELFMGMLEAAAKILHIPKYQIYTVDQLYDIVYKKYETLRDQMNLPRFVHVLIGVREGRKMDLKGRNFLTLKDFTPEEITYLLDLAADLKEKKKNGVLVDHYRGMNVALIFEKTSTRTRCSFEIAAHDMGMGTTYLDPSGSQIGKKESIEDTARVLGRMFDGIEYRGYGQGIVEALAKYAGVPVWNGLTNEYHPTQMLADLLTIREHFGRLEGIKLVYMGDARYNMGNSLMIACAKMGMHFVACTTKAYFPNEELVETCKGYARESGGTVTLTEDVDEGTKNADVIYTDVWVSMGEPDEVWEERIRELSPYKVTKKVMENAGEDAIFLHCLPAFHDLKTRIGKEIEEKYGISDMEVTDEVFESAQSKVFDEAENRMHTIKAVMVATLGER
;
A
#
# COMPACT_ATOMS: atom_id res chain seq x y z
N MET A 1 16.89 -2.34 0.56
CA MET A 1 16.92 -1.84 1.95
C MET A 1 18.36 -1.52 2.33
N LYS A 2 18.59 -0.43 3.07
CA LYS A 2 19.92 -0.04 3.57
C LYS A 2 20.10 -0.53 5.00
N PRO A 3 21.22 -1.17 5.39
CA PRO A 3 21.44 -1.58 6.76
C PRO A 3 21.45 -0.37 7.73
N ILE A 4 20.88 -0.54 8.93
CA ILE A 4 20.90 0.44 10.02
C ILE A 4 22.15 0.34 10.89
N ILE A 5 22.87 -0.79 10.79
CA ILE A 5 24.16 -1.01 11.44
C ILE A 5 25.28 -0.25 10.71
N ASP A 6 26.29 0.20 11.44
CA ASP A 6 27.44 0.93 10.90
C ASP A 6 28.38 0.00 10.12
N MET A 7 28.17 -0.06 8.80
CA MET A 7 28.95 -0.90 7.88
C MET A 7 30.43 -0.49 7.75
N SER A 8 30.85 0.64 8.31
CA SER A 8 32.26 1.04 8.33
C SER A 8 33.08 0.32 9.42
N LYS A 9 32.40 -0.19 10.45
CA LYS A 9 33.01 -0.87 11.60
C LYS A 9 33.20 -2.37 11.38
N GLU A 10 34.02 -2.96 12.24
CA GLU A 10 34.16 -4.41 12.38
C GLU A 10 33.51 -4.85 13.68
N TYR A 11 32.95 -6.06 13.66
CA TYR A 11 32.14 -6.61 14.73
C TYR A 11 32.68 -7.97 15.22
N GLY A 12 32.65 -8.15 16.54
CA GLY A 12 32.78 -9.47 17.15
C GLY A 12 31.44 -10.20 17.17
N LEU A 13 31.42 -11.50 16.87
CA LEU A 13 30.25 -12.36 17.05
C LEU A 13 30.32 -13.13 18.35
N VAL A 14 29.20 -13.17 19.08
CA VAL A 14 29.07 -13.98 20.29
C VAL A 14 27.96 -15.01 20.08
N PHE A 15 28.31 -16.28 20.22
CA PHE A 15 27.39 -17.41 20.11
C PHE A 15 27.23 -18.11 21.46
N ASP A 16 25.99 -18.17 21.93
CA ASP A 16 25.67 -18.93 23.13
C ASP A 16 25.52 -20.44 22.86
N GLY A 17 25.66 -21.23 23.93
CA GLY A 17 25.40 -22.67 23.88
C GLY A 17 23.91 -22.97 23.77
N GLY A 18 23.55 -24.18 23.30
CA GLY A 18 22.15 -24.58 23.10
C GLY A 18 21.89 -25.80 22.20
N GLY A 19 22.92 -26.59 21.90
CA GLY A 19 22.81 -27.85 21.15
C GLY A 19 22.13 -27.68 19.79
N ALA A 20 21.10 -28.49 19.51
CA ALA A 20 20.39 -28.55 18.22
C ALA A 20 19.79 -27.20 17.73
N ARG A 21 19.70 -26.19 18.60
CA ARG A 21 19.25 -24.85 18.22
C ARG A 21 20.28 -24.05 17.43
N GLY A 22 21.54 -24.51 17.37
CA GLY A 22 22.65 -23.82 16.68
C GLY A 22 22.41 -23.54 15.20
N ALA A 23 21.51 -24.28 14.53
CA ALA A 23 21.03 -23.95 13.18
C ALA A 23 20.54 -22.49 13.05
N TYR A 24 19.94 -21.92 14.09
CA TYR A 24 19.53 -20.51 14.12
C TYR A 24 20.71 -19.56 13.95
N GLN A 25 21.84 -19.86 14.60
CA GLN A 25 23.04 -19.01 14.57
C GLN A 25 23.65 -18.91 13.17
N ILE A 26 23.69 -20.03 12.44
CA ILE A 26 24.18 -20.06 11.06
C ILE A 26 23.24 -19.31 10.11
N GLY A 27 21.93 -19.44 10.30
CA GLY A 27 20.96 -18.65 9.53
C GLY A 27 21.17 -17.14 9.72
N ALA A 28 21.38 -16.72 10.97
CA ALA A 28 21.69 -15.33 11.29
C ALA A 28 23.02 -14.87 10.69
N TRP A 29 24.08 -15.69 10.80
CA TRP A 29 25.38 -15.41 10.19
C TRP A 29 25.28 -15.23 8.68
N LYS A 30 24.49 -16.06 7.98
CA LYS A 30 24.24 -15.89 6.54
C LYS A 30 23.68 -14.51 6.20
N ALA A 31 22.69 -14.04 6.94
CA ALA A 31 22.14 -12.71 6.70
C ALA A 31 23.18 -11.59 6.91
N LEU A 32 24.07 -11.74 7.90
CA LEU A 32 25.18 -10.81 8.14
C LEU A 32 26.18 -10.81 6.98
N VAL A 33 26.54 -11.98 6.45
CA VAL A 33 27.45 -12.13 5.30
C VAL A 33 26.83 -11.51 4.05
N GLU A 34 25.57 -11.82 3.74
CA GLU A 34 24.86 -11.24 2.58
C GLU A 34 24.74 -9.72 2.67
N ALA A 35 24.63 -9.16 3.87
CA ALA A 35 24.60 -7.72 4.10
C ALA A 35 25.99 -7.06 4.04
N GLY A 36 27.07 -7.85 4.03
CA GLY A 36 28.45 -7.37 3.99
C GLY A 36 29.01 -6.93 5.34
N VAL A 37 28.48 -7.44 6.46
CA VAL A 37 28.97 -7.09 7.80
C VAL A 37 30.37 -7.67 8.01
N LYS A 38 31.32 -6.84 8.43
CA LYS A 38 32.71 -7.25 8.66
C LYS A 38 32.86 -7.89 10.04
N ILE A 39 33.21 -9.16 10.06
CA ILE A 39 33.45 -9.92 11.30
C ILE A 39 34.95 -10.15 11.49
N ASN A 40 35.50 -9.67 12.59
CA ASN A 40 36.93 -9.79 12.93
C ASN A 40 37.20 -10.66 14.17
N ALA A 41 36.16 -11.01 14.93
CA ALA A 41 36.28 -11.91 16.08
C ALA A 41 35.03 -12.75 16.29
N VAL A 42 35.20 -13.91 16.90
CA VAL A 42 34.11 -14.82 17.26
C VAL A 42 34.40 -15.46 18.61
N ALA A 43 33.45 -15.39 19.54
CA ALA A 43 33.49 -16.16 20.77
C ALA A 43 32.28 -17.08 20.88
N GLY A 44 32.51 -18.34 21.25
CA GLY A 44 31.44 -19.33 21.32
C GLY A 44 31.55 -20.27 22.51
N THR A 45 30.41 -20.75 22.97
CA THR A 45 30.31 -21.83 23.97
C THR A 45 29.54 -23.00 23.39
N SER A 46 30.02 -24.24 23.58
CA SER A 46 29.31 -25.44 23.11
C SER A 46 29.08 -25.42 21.59
N VAL A 47 27.83 -25.66 21.15
CA VAL A 47 27.45 -25.48 19.74
C VAL A 47 27.82 -24.11 19.17
N GLY A 48 27.84 -23.07 20.01
CA GLY A 48 28.29 -21.75 19.60
C GLY A 48 29.78 -21.69 19.28
N ALA A 49 30.61 -22.48 19.96
CA ALA A 49 32.04 -22.63 19.63
C ALA A 49 32.21 -23.36 18.30
N LEU A 50 31.45 -24.44 18.08
CA LEU A 50 31.45 -25.18 16.81
C LEU A 50 31.04 -24.26 15.64
N ASN A 51 29.94 -23.52 15.80
CA ASN A 51 29.52 -22.54 14.80
C ASN A 51 30.55 -21.41 14.64
N GLY A 52 31.19 -20.96 15.71
CA GLY A 52 32.24 -19.95 15.63
C GLY A 52 33.47 -20.40 14.83
N ALA A 53 33.85 -21.67 14.95
CA ALA A 53 34.86 -22.29 14.11
C ALA A 53 34.44 -22.28 12.61
N LEU A 54 33.17 -22.59 12.31
CA LEU A 54 32.63 -22.48 10.95
C LEU A 54 32.69 -21.04 10.41
N VAL A 55 32.37 -20.04 11.24
CA VAL A 55 32.48 -18.62 10.87
C VAL A 55 33.92 -18.24 10.51
N CYS A 56 34.90 -18.76 11.26
CA CYS A 56 36.31 -18.48 10.99
C CYS A 56 36.75 -19.07 9.66
N MET A 57 36.29 -20.28 9.30
CA MET A 57 36.53 -20.88 7.98
C MET A 57 35.86 -20.10 6.83
N GLY A 58 34.75 -19.41 7.09
CA GLY A 58 34.16 -18.45 6.16
C GLY A 58 33.24 -19.03 5.09
N ASP A 59 33.00 -20.34 5.08
CA ASP A 59 32.09 -21.01 4.13
C ASP A 59 30.69 -21.18 4.73
N VAL A 60 29.82 -20.20 4.45
CA VAL A 60 28.45 -20.17 4.97
C VAL A 60 27.57 -21.25 4.34
N ASP A 61 27.74 -21.55 3.06
CA ASP A 61 26.93 -22.55 2.36
C ASP A 61 27.24 -23.96 2.90
N LYS A 62 28.52 -24.26 3.15
CA LYS A 62 28.93 -25.50 3.83
C LYS A 62 28.32 -25.60 5.23
N ALA A 63 28.34 -24.52 6.01
CA ALA A 63 27.75 -24.50 7.34
C ALA A 63 26.23 -24.75 7.32
N GLU A 64 25.50 -24.14 6.37
CA GLU A 64 24.08 -24.40 6.17
C GLU A 64 23.81 -25.86 5.79
N ASP A 65 24.61 -26.42 4.87
CA ASP A 65 24.45 -27.79 4.41
C ASP A 65 24.58 -28.79 5.57
N ILE A 66 25.63 -28.63 6.40
CA ILE A 66 25.87 -29.44 7.61
C ILE A 66 24.64 -29.41 8.52
N TRP A 67 24.15 -28.22 8.86
CA TRP A 67 22.99 -28.08 9.73
C TRP A 67 21.71 -28.64 9.11
N SER A 68 21.52 -28.47 7.81
CA SER A 68 20.30 -28.92 7.11
C SER A 68 20.16 -30.45 7.06
N LYS A 69 21.29 -31.17 7.15
CA LYS A 69 21.41 -32.63 7.10
C LYS A 69 21.57 -33.28 8.48
N MET A 70 21.74 -32.49 9.54
CA MET A 70 22.01 -32.99 10.88
C MET A 70 20.88 -33.88 11.44
N THR A 71 21.25 -35.05 11.94
CA THR A 71 20.37 -36.02 12.62
C THR A 71 20.87 -36.32 14.04
N PHE A 72 20.12 -37.11 14.81
CA PHE A 72 20.57 -37.53 16.14
C PHE A 72 21.80 -38.42 16.04
N SER A 73 21.79 -39.37 15.11
CA SER A 73 22.90 -40.31 14.85
C SER A 73 24.20 -39.62 14.39
N THR A 74 24.09 -38.41 13.82
CA THR A 74 25.25 -37.59 13.45
C THR A 74 25.99 -37.05 14.68
N VAL A 75 25.30 -36.92 15.83
CA VAL A 75 25.83 -36.31 17.06
C VAL A 75 26.05 -37.34 18.16
N MET A 76 25.17 -38.34 18.26
CA MET A 76 25.14 -39.33 19.34
C MET A 76 24.93 -40.73 18.75
N ASP A 77 25.50 -41.76 19.36
CA ASP A 77 25.27 -43.16 18.94
C ASP A 77 23.86 -43.63 19.34
N VAL A 78 22.86 -43.25 18.54
CA VAL A 78 21.43 -43.54 18.74
C VAL A 78 20.73 -43.82 17.41
N ASP A 79 19.63 -44.57 17.48
CA ASP A 79 18.75 -44.83 16.34
C ASP A 79 17.82 -43.63 16.09
N ASP A 80 17.88 -43.05 14.88
CA ASP A 80 17.12 -41.84 14.52
C ASP A 80 15.60 -42.07 14.53
N GLU A 81 15.11 -43.22 14.04
CA GLU A 81 13.67 -43.51 14.01
C GLU A 81 13.07 -43.62 15.41
N TRP A 82 13.79 -44.28 16.33
CA TRP A 82 13.41 -44.37 17.73
C TRP A 82 13.38 -42.99 18.39
N MET A 83 14.40 -42.16 18.12
CA MET A 83 14.47 -40.79 18.64
C MET A 83 13.33 -39.91 18.12
N GLU A 84 13.02 -39.95 16.83
CA GLU A 84 11.90 -39.20 16.26
C GLU A 84 10.56 -39.58 16.94
N ARG A 85 10.32 -40.88 17.18
CA ARG A 85 9.11 -41.35 17.88
C ARG A 85 9.03 -40.87 19.31
N LEU A 86 10.16 -40.79 20.00
CA LEU A 86 10.24 -40.28 21.37
C LEU A 86 9.88 -38.79 21.42
N PHE A 87 10.47 -37.97 20.55
CA PHE A 87 10.20 -36.53 20.52
C PHE A 87 8.82 -36.17 19.95
N HIS A 88 8.22 -37.02 19.13
CA HIS A 88 6.82 -36.88 18.70
C HIS A 88 5.80 -36.93 19.86
N LYS A 89 6.15 -37.55 21.00
CA LYS A 89 5.28 -37.64 22.19
C LYS A 89 5.43 -36.46 23.17
N GLN A 90 6.14 -35.38 22.80
CA GLN A 90 6.47 -34.25 23.68
C GLN A 90 7.22 -34.66 24.96
N THR A 91 8.05 -35.70 24.87
CA THR A 91 8.82 -36.22 26.00
C THR A 91 9.85 -35.19 26.49
N THR A 92 9.92 -35.00 27.80
CA THR A 92 10.83 -34.03 28.44
C THR A 92 12.27 -34.55 28.50
N ILE A 93 13.26 -33.65 28.67
CA ILE A 93 14.68 -34.02 28.84
C ILE A 93 14.86 -35.04 29.97
N LYS A 94 14.06 -34.96 31.04
CA LYS A 94 14.10 -35.90 32.17
C LYS A 94 13.62 -37.30 31.81
N GLU A 95 12.62 -37.41 30.94
CA GLU A 95 12.12 -38.70 30.44
C GLU A 95 13.06 -39.31 29.39
N PHE A 96 13.64 -38.48 28.52
CA PHE A 96 14.74 -38.88 27.64
C PHE A 96 15.92 -39.45 28.43
N LEU A 97 16.34 -38.76 29.49
CA LEU A 97 17.39 -39.25 30.38
C LEU A 97 16.98 -40.55 31.07
N ASN A 98 15.75 -40.69 31.59
CA ASN A 98 15.31 -41.93 32.23
C ASN A 98 15.22 -43.14 31.28
N GLU A 99 14.80 -42.94 30.02
CA GLU A 99 14.78 -44.01 29.03
C GLU A 99 16.17 -44.33 28.46
N GLY A 100 17.00 -43.31 28.24
CA GLY A 100 18.40 -43.48 27.86
C GLY A 100 19.21 -44.20 28.94
N TRP A 101 18.98 -43.87 30.21
CA TRP A 101 19.62 -44.53 31.37
C TRP A 101 19.22 -46.01 31.51
N LYS A 102 18.02 -46.41 31.06
CA LYS A 102 17.61 -47.84 31.03
C LYS A 102 18.36 -48.68 30.00
N LYS A 103 18.95 -48.05 28.97
CA LYS A 103 19.81 -48.72 27.97
C LYS A 103 21.31 -48.64 28.28
N MET A 104 21.72 -47.93 29.33
CA MET A 104 23.14 -47.72 29.65
C MET A 104 23.75 -48.85 30.50
N LYS A 105 24.79 -49.50 29.97
CA LYS A 105 25.78 -50.25 30.76
C LYS A 105 27.09 -49.47 31.02
N ASP A 106 27.39 -48.39 30.26
CA ASP A 106 28.73 -47.80 30.17
C ASP A 106 28.82 -46.25 30.33
N GLY A 107 28.15 -45.67 31.34
CA GLY A 107 28.57 -44.36 31.89
C GLY A 107 28.29 -43.07 31.08
N GLY A 108 27.42 -43.09 30.07
CA GLY A 108 26.95 -41.91 29.33
C GLY A 108 26.49 -42.25 27.91
N ILE A 109 25.89 -41.29 27.20
CA ILE A 109 25.62 -41.42 25.75
C ILE A 109 26.95 -41.28 24.99
N ASP A 110 27.24 -42.21 24.08
CA ASP A 110 28.44 -42.16 23.25
C ASP A 110 28.32 -41.04 22.19
N ILE A 111 29.35 -40.20 22.10
CA ILE A 111 29.44 -39.05 21.19
C ILE A 111 30.58 -39.19 20.18
N THR A 112 31.05 -40.40 19.94
CA THR A 112 31.98 -40.70 18.84
C THR A 112 31.47 -40.13 17.51
N PRO A 113 30.16 -40.16 17.17
CA PRO A 113 29.66 -39.48 15.97
C PRO A 113 29.96 -37.98 15.94
N LEU A 114 29.75 -37.24 17.04
CA LEU A 114 30.10 -35.82 17.13
C LEU A 114 31.60 -35.58 16.96
N ARG A 115 32.46 -36.42 17.57
CA ARG A 115 33.92 -36.34 17.37
C ARG A 115 34.29 -36.49 15.90
N ASN A 116 33.73 -37.49 15.23
CA ASN A 116 33.97 -37.74 13.80
C ASN A 116 33.47 -36.58 12.94
N LEU A 117 32.31 -36.00 13.27
CA LEU A 117 31.78 -34.83 12.58
C LEU A 117 32.71 -33.62 12.72
N ILE A 118 33.22 -33.35 13.93
CA ILE A 118 34.18 -32.25 14.16
C ILE A 118 35.41 -32.47 13.28
N HIS A 119 35.97 -33.68 13.29
CA HIS A 119 37.14 -34.02 12.48
C HIS A 119 36.92 -33.89 10.98
N GLU A 120 35.72 -34.24 10.48
CA GLU A 120 35.37 -34.12 9.05
C GLU A 120 35.16 -32.67 8.62
N VAL A 121 34.60 -31.86 9.51
CA VAL A 121 34.10 -30.51 9.17
C VAL A 121 35.15 -29.42 9.41
N ILE A 122 35.92 -29.53 10.49
CA ILE A 122 36.81 -28.47 10.98
C ILE A 122 38.18 -28.56 10.31
N ASP A 123 38.61 -27.43 9.77
CA ASP A 123 39.96 -27.21 9.25
C ASP A 123 40.66 -26.19 10.16
N GLU A 124 41.49 -26.70 11.08
CA GLU A 124 42.22 -25.86 12.05
C GLU A 124 43.15 -24.86 11.33
N ASP A 125 43.74 -25.28 10.22
CA ASP A 125 44.65 -24.49 9.41
C ASP A 125 43.94 -23.28 8.80
N ALA A 126 42.73 -23.51 8.25
CA ALA A 126 41.87 -22.46 7.73
C ALA A 126 41.43 -21.47 8.83
N ILE A 127 41.09 -21.98 10.02
CA ILE A 127 40.70 -21.14 11.16
C ILE A 127 41.85 -20.24 11.60
N ARG A 128 43.04 -20.81 11.81
CA ARG A 128 44.24 -20.06 12.23
C ARG A 128 44.68 -19.01 11.20
N LYS A 129 44.48 -19.28 9.90
CA LYS A 129 44.81 -18.36 8.80
C LYS A 129 43.70 -17.37 8.46
N SER A 130 42.54 -17.45 9.12
CA SER A 130 41.36 -16.66 8.79
C SER A 130 41.50 -15.14 9.08
N GLY A 131 42.49 -14.77 9.88
CA GLY A 131 42.69 -13.40 10.37
C GLY A 131 41.66 -12.95 11.40
N LYS A 132 40.80 -13.84 11.88
CA LYS A 132 39.79 -13.56 12.92
C LYS A 132 40.26 -14.10 14.26
N GLU A 133 40.01 -13.35 15.33
CA GLU A 133 40.16 -13.86 16.69
C GLU A 133 39.08 -14.91 16.95
N PHE A 134 39.47 -16.12 17.33
CA PHE A 134 38.52 -17.18 17.69
C PHE A 134 38.69 -17.58 19.14
N CYS A 135 37.65 -17.40 19.94
CA CYS A 135 37.62 -17.79 21.34
C CYS A 135 36.56 -18.87 21.59
N LEU A 136 36.91 -19.86 22.42
CA LEU A 136 35.97 -20.88 22.89
C LEU A 136 36.01 -21.02 24.41
N LEU A 137 34.86 -21.36 24.98
CA LEU A 137 34.73 -21.61 26.41
C LEU A 137 34.46 -23.09 26.70
N THR A 138 35.19 -23.62 27.68
CA THR A 138 34.95 -24.93 28.29
C THR A 138 35.27 -24.84 29.78
N PHE A 139 34.84 -25.81 30.58
CA PHE A 139 35.20 -25.89 31.99
C PHE A 139 36.02 -27.15 32.26
N SER A 140 37.23 -26.99 32.81
CA SER A 140 38.04 -28.13 33.22
C SER A 140 37.56 -28.67 34.55
N LEU A 141 37.01 -29.89 34.55
CA LEU A 141 36.64 -30.60 35.76
C LEU A 141 37.88 -31.06 36.56
N SER A 142 39.00 -31.28 35.88
CA SER A 142 40.26 -31.66 36.52
C SER A 142 40.94 -30.49 37.23
N ASP A 143 40.94 -29.31 36.62
CA ASP A 143 41.56 -28.11 37.20
C ASP A 143 40.56 -27.24 38.00
N PHE A 144 39.27 -27.58 37.94
CA PHE A 144 38.16 -26.85 38.56
C PHE A 144 38.14 -25.35 38.22
N ARG A 145 38.35 -25.03 36.94
CA ARG A 145 38.32 -23.66 36.43
C ARG A 145 37.70 -23.58 35.03
N GLU A 146 37.11 -22.42 34.76
CA GLU A 146 36.71 -22.04 33.41
C GLU A 146 37.96 -21.78 32.56
N LEU A 147 37.88 -22.20 31.29
CA LEU A 147 38.89 -21.96 30.28
C LEU A 147 38.22 -21.12 29.18
N ASP A 148 38.64 -19.85 29.10
CA ASP A 148 38.31 -18.93 28.02
C ASP A 148 39.55 -18.83 27.11
N LEU A 149 39.60 -19.69 26.10
CA LEU A 149 40.79 -19.92 25.28
C LEU A 149 40.63 -19.20 23.94
N SER A 150 41.63 -18.41 23.55
CA SER A 150 41.85 -18.05 22.16
C SER A 150 42.41 -19.25 21.39
N VAL A 151 42.22 -19.30 20.07
CA VAL A 151 42.88 -20.27 19.20
C VAL A 151 44.41 -20.20 19.33
N GLU A 152 44.97 -19.04 19.66
CA GLU A 152 46.41 -18.86 19.92
C GLU A 152 46.87 -19.54 21.22
N ASP A 153 45.96 -19.69 22.21
CA ASP A 153 46.24 -20.38 23.47
C ASP A 153 46.22 -21.92 23.32
N ILE A 154 45.66 -22.41 22.22
CA ILE A 154 45.47 -23.84 21.95
C ILE A 154 46.65 -24.35 21.12
N PRO A 155 47.38 -25.40 21.57
CA PRO A 155 48.45 -26.00 20.77
C PRO A 155 47.94 -26.50 19.43
N GLU A 156 48.78 -26.39 18.39
CA GLU A 156 48.45 -26.83 17.05
C GLU A 156 48.09 -28.32 17.00
N GLY A 157 47.00 -28.64 16.31
CA GLY A 157 46.44 -29.99 16.20
C GLY A 157 45.53 -30.40 17.36
N LEU A 158 45.29 -29.53 18.34
CA LEU A 158 44.40 -29.80 19.48
C LEU A 158 43.07 -29.05 19.42
N LEU A 159 42.82 -28.23 18.39
CA LEU A 159 41.61 -27.40 18.34
C LEU A 159 40.33 -28.24 18.35
N GLU A 160 40.30 -29.33 17.58
CA GLU A 160 39.18 -30.27 17.54
C GLU A 160 38.84 -30.86 18.92
N ASP A 161 39.87 -31.21 19.70
CA ASP A 161 39.69 -31.74 21.05
C ASP A 161 39.10 -30.69 22.00
N PHE A 162 39.53 -29.43 21.91
CA PHE A 162 38.96 -28.34 22.72
C PHE A 162 37.55 -27.94 22.26
N LEU A 163 37.24 -28.02 20.96
CA LEU A 163 35.89 -27.86 20.44
C LEU A 163 34.96 -28.97 20.96
N LEU A 164 35.41 -30.23 20.94
CA LEU A 164 34.68 -31.34 21.55
C LEU A 164 34.51 -31.13 23.06
N ALA A 165 35.56 -30.66 23.75
CA ALA A 165 35.53 -30.35 25.17
C ALA A 165 34.48 -29.29 25.52
N SER A 166 34.30 -28.29 24.65
CA SER A 166 33.30 -27.24 24.81
C SER A 166 31.86 -27.76 24.69
N ALA A 167 31.65 -28.92 24.05
CA ALA A 167 30.35 -29.52 23.76
C ALA A 167 30.02 -30.76 24.62
N TYR A 168 30.79 -31.06 25.67
CA TYR A 168 30.50 -32.15 26.61
C TYR A 168 29.29 -31.85 27.50
N LEU A 169 28.09 -32.13 27.00
CA LEU A 169 26.83 -31.98 27.74
C LEU A 169 26.71 -32.97 28.91
N ILE A 170 25.96 -32.57 29.93
CA ILE A 170 25.61 -33.44 31.06
C ILE A 170 24.82 -34.66 30.54
N GLY A 171 25.39 -35.85 30.74
CA GLY A 171 24.83 -37.13 30.28
C GLY A 171 25.60 -37.78 29.12
N PHE A 172 26.54 -37.06 28.49
CA PHE A 172 27.47 -37.63 27.52
C PHE A 172 28.60 -38.39 28.22
N LYS A 173 29.09 -39.45 27.55
CA LYS A 173 30.23 -40.23 28.02
C LYS A 173 31.48 -39.35 27.98
N ASN A 174 32.01 -39.02 29.16
CA ASN A 174 33.08 -38.04 29.32
C ASN A 174 34.45 -38.74 29.43
N GLU A 175 35.11 -38.88 28.28
CA GLU A 175 36.45 -39.45 28.16
C GLU A 175 37.53 -38.40 28.48
N ARG A 176 38.70 -38.85 28.94
CA ARG A 176 39.79 -37.92 29.27
C ARG A 176 40.44 -37.42 27.98
N LEU A 177 40.40 -36.10 27.75
CA LEU A 177 41.17 -35.44 26.70
C LEU A 177 42.50 -34.97 27.30
N HIS A 178 43.62 -35.45 26.75
CA HIS A 178 44.98 -35.23 27.27
C HIS A 178 45.12 -35.46 28.79
N GLY A 179 44.45 -36.50 29.30
CA GLY A 179 44.48 -36.87 30.71
C GLY A 179 43.56 -36.07 31.64
N LYS A 180 42.87 -35.05 31.13
CA LYS A 180 41.93 -34.18 31.88
C LYS A 180 40.48 -34.43 31.48
N LYS A 181 39.54 -34.10 32.37
CA LYS A 181 38.11 -34.11 32.10
C LYS A 181 37.60 -32.68 31.94
N TYR A 182 36.65 -32.51 31.03
CA TYR A 182 36.07 -31.22 30.68
C TYR A 182 34.54 -31.31 30.69
N ILE A 183 33.84 -30.21 30.81
CA ILE A 183 32.40 -30.13 30.64
C ILE A 183 32.07 -28.88 29.83
N ASP A 184 30.89 -28.90 29.21
CA ASP A 184 30.32 -27.77 28.49
C ASP A 184 30.49 -26.45 29.26
N GLY A 185 31.06 -25.44 28.59
CA GLY A 185 31.32 -24.13 29.18
C GLY A 185 30.04 -23.41 29.64
N GLY A 186 28.88 -23.77 29.08
CA GLY A 186 27.58 -23.18 29.37
C GLY A 186 27.14 -23.37 30.82
N VAL A 187 27.70 -24.35 31.53
CA VAL A 187 27.49 -24.55 32.98
C VAL A 187 27.89 -23.31 33.78
N ILE A 188 28.96 -22.63 33.36
CA ILE A 188 29.51 -21.43 34.04
C ILE A 188 29.22 -20.15 33.27
N ASN A 189 29.35 -20.19 31.95
CA ASN A 189 29.17 -19.05 31.07
C ASN A 189 28.65 -19.48 29.70
N ASN A 190 27.34 -19.36 29.51
CA ASN A 190 26.69 -19.73 28.27
C ASN A 190 26.75 -18.62 27.21
N VAL A 191 27.07 -17.38 27.58
CA VAL A 191 27.10 -16.23 26.67
C VAL A 191 28.48 -15.57 26.79
N PRO A 192 29.45 -15.96 25.94
CA PRO A 192 30.85 -15.57 26.12
C PRO A 192 31.15 -14.10 25.72
N LEU A 193 30.24 -13.17 26.01
CA LEU A 193 30.42 -11.74 25.73
C LEU A 193 31.65 -11.17 26.45
N SER A 194 31.90 -11.60 27.70
CA SER A 194 33.06 -11.15 28.48
C SER A 194 34.39 -11.52 27.83
N SER A 195 34.43 -12.60 27.04
CA SER A 195 35.62 -13.06 26.35
C SER A 195 36.09 -12.03 25.32
N LEU A 196 35.17 -11.53 24.48
CA LEU A 196 35.49 -10.49 23.49
C LEU A 196 35.67 -9.11 24.12
N VAL A 197 34.78 -8.72 25.04
CA VAL A 197 34.89 -7.42 25.72
C VAL A 197 36.21 -7.31 26.51
N GLY A 198 36.60 -8.38 27.20
CA GLY A 198 37.88 -8.46 27.92
C GLY A 198 39.11 -8.38 27.01
N ARG A 199 38.96 -8.72 25.72
CA ARG A 199 39.98 -8.63 24.68
C ARG A 199 39.94 -7.31 23.89
N GLY A 200 39.10 -6.36 24.32
CA GLY A 200 39.06 -5.00 23.74
C GLY A 200 38.09 -4.83 22.58
N TYR A 201 37.23 -5.81 22.28
CA TYR A 201 36.20 -5.65 21.25
C TYR A 201 35.03 -4.82 21.76
N GLU A 202 34.82 -3.65 21.15
CA GLU A 202 33.81 -2.69 21.57
C GLU A 202 32.48 -2.83 20.80
N ASN A 203 32.52 -3.34 19.57
CA ASN A 203 31.33 -3.54 18.74
C ASN A 203 31.03 -5.05 18.62
N VAL A 204 29.90 -5.49 19.17
CA VAL A 204 29.57 -6.91 19.28
C VAL A 204 28.14 -7.18 18.79
N ILE A 205 27.96 -8.29 18.09
CA ILE A 205 26.66 -8.86 17.74
C ILE A 205 26.51 -10.19 18.47
N GLU A 206 25.59 -10.25 19.42
CA GLU A 206 25.18 -11.49 20.08
C GLU A 206 24.10 -12.19 19.27
N ILE A 207 24.31 -13.46 18.93
CA ILE A 207 23.30 -14.29 18.28
C ILE A 207 22.85 -15.36 19.28
N ARG A 208 21.67 -15.13 19.85
CA ARG A 208 21.17 -15.84 21.02
C ARG A 208 20.25 -17.00 20.63
N ILE A 209 20.41 -18.15 21.27
CA ILE A 209 19.49 -19.30 21.19
C ILE A 209 18.91 -19.71 22.56
N TYR A 210 19.30 -18.98 23.62
CA TYR A 210 18.84 -19.16 25.00
C TYR A 210 18.95 -20.61 25.46
N GLY A 211 20.14 -21.19 25.29
CA GLY A 211 20.44 -22.51 25.85
C GLY A 211 20.50 -22.50 27.38
N PRO A 212 20.43 -23.69 28.00
CA PRO A 212 20.54 -23.80 29.44
C PRO A 212 21.96 -23.47 29.90
N GLY A 213 22.08 -22.64 30.93
CA GLY A 213 23.37 -22.27 31.47
C GLY A 213 23.33 -20.99 32.28
N ARG A 214 24.49 -20.55 32.75
CA ARG A 214 24.63 -19.26 33.45
C ARG A 214 24.93 -18.16 32.44
N GLU A 215 24.33 -16.99 32.64
CA GLU A 215 24.55 -15.80 31.80
C GLU A 215 25.14 -14.67 32.67
N PRO A 216 26.48 -14.55 32.74
CA PRO A 216 27.13 -13.48 33.48
C PRO A 216 26.76 -12.10 32.93
N ARG A 217 26.56 -11.11 33.81
CA ARG A 217 26.37 -9.72 33.39
C ARG A 217 27.71 -9.12 32.97
N VAL A 218 27.75 -8.53 31.78
CA VAL A 218 28.94 -7.85 31.24
C VAL A 218 28.60 -6.38 31.03
N LYS A 219 29.48 -5.49 31.47
CA LYS A 219 29.37 -4.05 31.22
C LYS A 219 30.11 -3.73 29.92
N MET A 220 29.41 -3.16 28.94
CA MET A 220 30.04 -2.71 27.70
C MET A 220 30.93 -1.47 27.94
N PRO A 221 31.99 -1.28 27.14
CA PRO A 221 32.76 -0.03 27.09
C PRO A 221 31.86 1.18 26.77
N GLU A 222 32.26 2.40 27.19
CA GLU A 222 31.41 3.62 27.05
C GLU A 222 30.96 3.91 25.62
N ASN A 223 31.82 3.67 24.63
CA ASN A 223 31.51 3.86 23.20
C ASN A 223 31.17 2.54 22.48
N GLY A 224 31.07 1.43 23.23
CA GLY A 224 30.80 0.12 22.67
C GLY A 224 29.34 -0.03 22.25
N VAL A 225 29.13 -0.72 21.13
CA VAL A 225 27.78 -1.00 20.61
C VAL A 225 27.52 -2.49 20.68
N LYS A 226 26.36 -2.85 21.21
CA LYS A 226 25.91 -4.23 21.30
C LYS A 226 24.60 -4.41 20.55
N TYR A 227 24.61 -5.26 19.52
CA TYR A 227 23.41 -5.73 18.85
C TYR A 227 23.06 -7.13 19.34
N GLU A 228 21.77 -7.45 19.37
CA GLU A 228 21.29 -8.79 19.75
C GLU A 228 20.34 -9.30 18.66
N ILE A 229 20.61 -10.51 18.16
CA ILE A 229 19.73 -11.26 17.26
C ILE A 229 19.12 -12.39 18.09
N THR A 230 17.80 -12.31 18.32
CA THR A 230 17.09 -13.19 19.25
C THR A 230 15.87 -13.84 18.60
N PRO A 231 15.58 -15.12 18.90
CA PRO A 231 14.45 -15.82 18.34
C PRO A 231 13.14 -15.32 18.96
N ARG A 232 12.19 -14.91 18.12
CA ARG A 232 10.82 -14.54 18.57
C ARG A 232 9.88 -15.73 18.75
N VAL A 233 10.35 -16.94 18.42
CA VAL A 233 9.59 -18.19 18.52
C VAL A 233 10.45 -19.27 19.17
N LYS A 234 9.81 -20.28 19.77
CA LYS A 234 10.54 -21.42 20.33
C LYS A 234 11.27 -22.19 19.23
N LEU A 235 12.58 -22.36 19.40
CA LEU A 235 13.48 -23.07 18.46
C LEU A 235 13.43 -24.60 18.59
N GLY A 236 12.68 -25.14 19.55
CA GLY A 236 12.62 -26.58 19.85
C GLY A 236 13.53 -27.00 21.01
N SER A 237 13.69 -28.31 21.20
CA SER A 237 14.56 -28.85 22.25
C SER A 237 16.04 -28.69 21.88
N ILE A 238 16.91 -28.57 22.86
CA ILE A 238 18.38 -28.50 22.66
C ILE A 238 18.99 -29.81 22.19
N ILE A 239 18.23 -30.91 22.24
CA ILE A 239 18.66 -32.26 21.82
C ILE A 239 17.84 -32.80 20.63
N GLU A 240 16.96 -32.00 20.04
CA GLU A 240 16.13 -32.37 18.87
C GLU A 240 16.89 -32.12 17.57
N PHE A 241 17.84 -33.00 17.25
CA PHE A 241 18.63 -32.93 16.01
C PHE A 241 17.82 -33.52 14.85
N SER A 242 17.06 -32.66 14.17
CA SER A 242 16.25 -33.03 13.01
C SER A 242 16.48 -32.05 11.87
N GLY A 243 16.84 -32.54 10.69
CA GLY A 243 17.05 -31.70 9.51
C GLY A 243 15.83 -30.82 9.17
N LYS A 244 14.59 -31.29 9.44
CA LYS A 244 13.38 -30.47 9.29
C LYS A 244 13.37 -29.28 10.25
N ARG A 245 13.71 -29.51 11.52
CA ARG A 245 13.80 -28.45 12.55
C ARG A 245 14.97 -27.51 12.26
N SER A 246 16.13 -28.04 11.87
CA SER A 246 17.31 -27.25 11.52
C SER A 246 17.02 -26.31 10.35
N ARG A 247 16.41 -26.79 9.26
CA ARG A 247 15.99 -25.93 8.13
C ARG A 247 15.01 -24.83 8.56
N GLN A 248 14.11 -25.13 9.51
CA GLN A 248 13.23 -24.11 10.08
C GLN A 248 14.02 -23.06 10.88
N ASN A 249 14.94 -23.50 11.75
CA ASN A 249 15.73 -22.62 12.60
C ASN A 249 16.71 -21.76 11.79
N LEU A 250 17.35 -22.32 10.75
CA LEU A 250 18.13 -21.57 9.75
C LEU A 250 17.30 -20.43 9.17
N ARG A 251 16.08 -20.72 8.70
CA ARG A 251 15.18 -19.69 8.16
C ARG A 251 14.78 -18.65 9.20
N ILE A 252 14.52 -19.04 10.44
CA ILE A 252 14.16 -18.09 11.51
C ILE A 252 15.35 -17.15 11.78
N GLY A 253 16.54 -17.70 12.00
CA GLY A 253 17.76 -16.91 12.27
C GLY A 253 18.09 -15.93 11.15
N TYR A 254 17.94 -16.37 9.90
CA TYR A 254 18.14 -15.53 8.73
C TYR A 254 17.24 -14.28 8.75
N PHE A 255 15.94 -14.45 8.96
CA PHE A 255 15.02 -13.32 8.96
C PHE A 255 15.10 -12.47 10.24
N ASP A 256 15.34 -13.06 11.42
CA ASP A 256 15.55 -12.29 12.66
C ASP A 256 16.86 -11.46 12.59
N ALA A 257 17.90 -11.95 11.92
CA ALA A 257 19.09 -11.16 11.61
C ALA A 257 18.78 -10.03 10.63
N LYS A 258 18.01 -10.28 9.56
CA LYS A 258 17.55 -9.21 8.66
C LYS A 258 16.72 -8.15 9.39
N ARG A 259 15.91 -8.55 10.38
CA ARG A 259 15.16 -7.62 11.22
C ARG A 259 16.09 -6.64 11.93
N MET A 260 17.13 -7.14 12.59
CA MET A 260 18.13 -6.32 13.25
C MET A 260 18.88 -5.43 12.25
N LEU A 261 19.29 -6.00 11.12
CA LEU A 261 20.06 -5.29 10.10
C LEU A 261 19.31 -4.14 9.42
N TYR A 262 18.01 -4.30 9.18
CA TYR A 262 17.21 -3.35 8.38
C TYR A 262 16.15 -2.61 9.20
N GLY A 263 16.12 -2.78 10.52
CA GLY A 263 15.12 -2.12 11.38
C GLY A 263 13.69 -2.59 11.12
N LEU A 264 13.50 -3.86 10.73
CA LEU A 264 12.15 -4.36 10.41
C LEU A 264 11.30 -4.48 11.67
N GLU A 265 10.03 -4.10 11.56
CA GLU A 265 9.05 -4.17 12.62
C GLU A 265 8.16 -5.43 12.51
N GLY A 266 7.10 -5.48 13.32
CA GLY A 266 6.09 -6.53 13.36
C GLY A 266 6.29 -7.55 14.48
N PHE A 267 5.19 -8.15 14.94
CA PHE A 267 5.15 -9.14 16.02
C PHE A 267 5.35 -10.58 15.50
N ILE A 268 4.82 -10.86 14.32
CA ILE A 268 4.77 -12.17 13.65
C ILE A 268 5.54 -12.10 12.32
N TYR A 269 5.28 -11.10 11.49
CA TYR A 269 5.90 -10.88 10.18
C TYR A 269 7.18 -10.04 10.31
N TYR A 270 7.82 -9.80 9.17
CA TYR A 270 9.00 -8.93 9.03
C TYR A 270 8.60 -7.76 8.14
N LEU A 271 8.34 -6.61 8.76
CA LEU A 271 7.67 -5.50 8.10
C LEU A 271 8.60 -4.30 7.97
N GLU A 272 8.77 -3.83 6.74
CA GLU A 272 9.38 -2.53 6.45
C GLU A 272 8.30 -1.46 6.64
N GLN A 273 8.55 -0.50 7.54
CA GLN A 273 7.63 0.62 7.74
C GLN A 273 7.69 1.59 6.56
N THR A 274 6.53 1.95 6.06
CA THR A 274 6.35 2.96 4.99
C THR A 274 5.68 4.22 5.50
N HIS A 275 5.25 4.26 6.76
CA HIS A 275 4.44 5.33 7.35
C HIS A 275 4.91 5.72 8.75
N GLU A 276 4.72 6.98 9.10
CA GLU A 276 4.94 7.53 10.45
C GLU A 276 3.72 7.26 11.36
N ASP A 277 3.86 7.47 12.67
CA ASP A 277 2.81 7.16 13.65
C ASP A 277 1.49 7.92 13.39
N GLU A 278 1.56 9.18 12.93
CA GLU A 278 0.41 10.03 12.60
C GLU A 278 -0.53 9.40 11.56
N TYR A 279 0.03 8.65 10.60
CA TYR A 279 -0.75 7.93 9.59
C TYR A 279 -1.71 6.93 10.23
N TYR A 280 -1.25 6.21 11.26
CA TYR A 280 -2.05 5.19 11.93
C TYR A 280 -3.11 5.80 12.84
N GLU A 281 -2.80 6.94 13.47
CA GLU A 281 -3.77 7.72 14.24
C GLU A 281 -4.92 8.21 13.34
N GLU A 282 -4.60 8.75 12.17
CA GLU A 282 -5.60 9.17 11.19
C GLU A 282 -6.40 7.98 10.68
N LEU A 283 -5.72 6.89 10.34
CA LEU A 283 -6.32 5.67 9.81
C LEU A 283 -7.34 5.04 10.78
N LEU A 284 -7.08 5.11 12.09
CA LEU A 284 -7.94 4.54 13.12
C LEU A 284 -8.84 5.59 13.81
N ARG A 285 -8.83 6.85 13.37
CA ARG A 285 -9.59 7.96 13.99
C ARG A 285 -11.09 7.71 14.07
N GLY A 286 -11.64 6.97 13.10
CA GLY A 286 -13.07 6.61 13.07
C GLY A 286 -13.48 5.52 14.05
N ILE A 287 -12.53 4.83 14.70
CA ILE A 287 -12.80 3.75 15.64
C ILE A 287 -12.88 4.31 17.06
N ARG A 288 -13.93 3.95 17.80
CA ARG A 288 -14.10 4.37 19.21
C ARG A 288 -13.02 3.72 20.08
N GLU A 289 -12.53 4.46 21.08
CA GLU A 289 -11.49 3.98 22.02
C GLU A 289 -11.85 2.67 22.74
N ILE A 290 -13.13 2.46 23.08
CA ILE A 290 -13.57 1.20 23.69
C ILE A 290 -13.41 0.00 22.75
N GLU A 291 -13.63 0.20 21.45
CA GLU A 291 -13.49 -0.83 20.43
C GLU A 291 -12.02 -1.12 20.13
N LYS A 292 -11.18 -0.07 20.09
CA LYS A 292 -9.72 -0.23 20.06
C LYS A 292 -9.23 -1.10 21.22
N ALA A 293 -9.69 -0.82 22.44
CA ALA A 293 -9.33 -1.59 23.63
C ALA A 293 -9.79 -3.06 23.57
N GLU A 294 -11.01 -3.33 23.10
CA GLU A 294 -11.52 -4.69 22.89
C GLU A 294 -10.64 -5.48 21.92
N ILE A 295 -10.29 -4.87 20.77
CA ILE A 295 -9.45 -5.50 19.76
C ILE A 295 -8.04 -5.75 20.32
N GLY A 296 -7.45 -4.74 20.97
CA GLY A 296 -6.13 -4.87 21.60
C GLY A 296 -6.08 -6.00 22.64
N PHE A 297 -7.15 -6.19 23.41
CA PHE A 297 -7.27 -7.32 24.34
C PHE A 297 -7.30 -8.67 23.61
N VAL A 298 -8.10 -8.81 22.55
CA VAL A 298 -8.18 -10.04 21.74
C VAL A 298 -6.82 -10.38 21.11
N LEU A 299 -6.10 -9.36 20.64
CA LEU A 299 -4.76 -9.48 20.05
C LEU A 299 -3.66 -9.66 21.10
N LYS A 300 -3.97 -9.52 22.39
CA LYS A 300 -3.03 -9.60 23.53
C LYS A 300 -1.91 -8.55 23.46
N LEU A 301 -2.26 -7.34 23.04
CA LEU A 301 -1.35 -6.19 23.07
C LEU A 301 -1.12 -5.73 24.51
N SER A 302 0.01 -5.06 24.76
CA SER A 302 0.34 -4.47 26.06
C SER A 302 -0.63 -3.34 26.43
N LEU A 303 -0.86 -3.13 27.73
CA LEU A 303 -1.63 -1.99 28.20
C LEU A 303 -0.99 -0.68 27.72
N GLY A 304 -1.82 0.23 27.17
CA GLY A 304 -1.35 1.50 26.62
C GLY A 304 -0.74 1.41 25.22
N PHE A 305 -1.11 0.40 24.42
CA PHE A 305 -0.68 0.29 23.02
C PHE A 305 -1.08 1.54 22.19
N SER A 306 -0.26 1.86 21.20
CA SER A 306 -0.49 2.91 20.21
C SER A 306 -1.41 2.45 19.06
N ASP A 307 -1.94 3.40 18.29
CA ASP A 307 -2.75 3.10 17.09
C ASP A 307 -1.94 2.32 16.02
N LYS A 308 -0.64 2.61 15.89
CA LYS A 308 0.29 1.82 15.07
C LYS A 308 0.37 0.38 15.55
N GLU A 309 0.59 0.14 16.84
CA GLU A 309 0.64 -1.22 17.40
C GLU A 309 -0.68 -1.97 17.23
N LEU A 310 -1.81 -1.27 17.38
CA LEU A 310 -3.14 -1.84 17.15
C LEU A 310 -3.32 -2.25 15.68
N PHE A 311 -3.01 -1.35 14.75
CA PHE A 311 -3.13 -1.62 13.31
C PHE A 311 -2.23 -2.79 12.89
N MET A 312 -0.96 -2.77 13.29
CA MET A 312 0.00 -3.82 12.99
C MET A 312 -0.43 -5.16 13.59
N GLY A 313 -0.93 -5.16 14.83
CA GLY A 313 -1.50 -6.34 15.48
C GLY A 313 -2.67 -6.92 14.68
N MET A 314 -3.61 -6.07 14.24
CA MET A 314 -4.74 -6.50 13.40
C MET A 314 -4.26 -7.08 12.07
N LEU A 315 -3.36 -6.37 11.37
CA LEU A 315 -2.84 -6.74 10.06
C LEU A 315 -2.13 -8.09 10.09
N GLU A 316 -1.22 -8.29 11.05
CA GLU A 316 -0.45 -9.51 11.18
C GLU A 316 -1.30 -10.71 11.62
N ALA A 317 -2.27 -10.47 12.52
CA ALA A 317 -3.22 -11.50 12.92
C ALA A 317 -4.13 -11.91 11.75
N ALA A 318 -4.62 -10.95 10.97
CA ALA A 318 -5.40 -11.21 9.76
C ALA A 318 -4.57 -11.98 8.73
N ALA A 319 -3.34 -11.55 8.44
CA ALA A 319 -2.43 -12.23 7.53
C ALA A 319 -2.18 -13.69 7.92
N LYS A 320 -2.02 -13.94 9.22
CA LYS A 320 -1.85 -15.29 9.76
C LYS A 320 -3.10 -16.16 9.57
N ILE A 321 -4.29 -15.62 9.84
CA ILE A 321 -5.56 -16.32 9.63
C ILE A 321 -5.75 -16.65 8.15
N LEU A 322 -5.37 -15.73 7.26
CA LEU A 322 -5.45 -15.88 5.81
C LEU A 322 -4.28 -16.67 5.20
N HIS A 323 -3.45 -17.30 6.05
CA HIS A 323 -2.33 -18.15 5.65
C HIS A 323 -1.35 -17.45 4.68
N ILE A 324 -1.06 -16.17 4.90
CA ILE A 324 -0.03 -15.45 4.15
C ILE A 324 1.36 -15.89 4.65
N PRO A 325 2.33 -16.18 3.77
CA PRO A 325 3.66 -16.66 4.18
C PRO A 325 4.39 -15.71 5.12
N LYS A 326 4.83 -16.22 6.28
CA LYS A 326 5.50 -15.44 7.34
C LYS A 326 6.93 -15.02 7.01
N TYR A 327 7.71 -15.92 6.41
CA TYR A 327 9.17 -15.76 6.26
C TYR A 327 9.51 -15.10 4.92
N GLN A 328 9.13 -13.82 4.83
CA GLN A 328 9.37 -12.90 3.75
C GLN A 328 9.31 -11.48 4.34
N ILE A 329 9.99 -10.54 3.70
CA ILE A 329 9.90 -9.11 4.03
C ILE A 329 8.78 -8.51 3.19
N TYR A 330 7.87 -7.79 3.84
CA TYR A 330 6.81 -7.02 3.19
C TYR A 330 6.93 -5.57 3.63
N THR A 331 6.55 -4.63 2.76
CA THR A 331 6.11 -3.33 3.28
C THR A 331 4.75 -3.50 3.96
N VAL A 332 4.39 -2.57 4.85
CA VAL A 332 3.06 -2.55 5.48
C VAL A 332 1.95 -2.56 4.43
N ASP A 333 2.06 -1.72 3.40
CA ASP A 333 1.09 -1.62 2.32
C ASP A 333 0.95 -2.92 1.50
N GLN A 334 2.09 -3.54 1.17
CA GLN A 334 2.10 -4.82 0.45
C GLN A 334 1.37 -5.92 1.25
N LEU A 335 1.65 -6.05 2.54
CA LEU A 335 0.96 -7.05 3.35
C LEU A 335 -0.54 -6.74 3.45
N TYR A 336 -0.90 -5.46 3.61
CA TYR A 336 -2.29 -5.03 3.70
C TYR A 336 -3.08 -5.31 2.41
N ASP A 337 -2.48 -5.08 1.24
CA ASP A 337 -3.05 -5.42 -0.06
C ASP A 337 -3.29 -6.91 -0.25
N ILE A 338 -2.33 -7.75 0.16
CA ILE A 338 -2.50 -9.19 0.06
C ILE A 338 -3.61 -9.66 1.01
N VAL A 339 -3.67 -9.12 2.23
CA VAL A 339 -4.75 -9.39 3.19
C VAL A 339 -6.11 -9.01 2.59
N TYR A 340 -6.23 -7.81 2.02
CA TYR A 340 -7.47 -7.33 1.42
C TYR A 340 -7.94 -8.20 0.24
N LYS A 341 -7.06 -8.45 -0.74
CA LYS A 341 -7.40 -9.30 -1.90
C LYS A 341 -7.80 -10.70 -1.50
N LYS A 342 -7.09 -11.29 -0.50
CA LYS A 342 -7.47 -12.60 0.03
C LYS A 342 -8.84 -12.55 0.70
N TYR A 343 -9.11 -11.51 1.50
CA TYR A 343 -10.40 -11.32 2.13
C TYR A 343 -11.54 -11.26 1.11
N GLU A 344 -11.40 -10.47 0.04
CA GLU A 344 -12.43 -10.33 -1.01
C GLU A 344 -12.75 -11.64 -1.74
N THR A 345 -11.74 -12.50 -1.94
CA THR A 345 -11.91 -13.78 -2.64
C THR A 345 -12.48 -14.91 -1.77
N LEU A 346 -12.67 -14.69 -0.46
CA LEU A 346 -13.24 -15.70 0.44
C LEU A 346 -14.74 -15.85 0.20
N ARG A 347 -15.18 -17.09 -0.01
CA ARG A 347 -16.60 -17.44 -0.16
C ARG A 347 -17.41 -17.25 1.12
N ASP A 348 -16.76 -17.35 2.28
CA ASP A 348 -17.39 -17.21 3.59
C ASP A 348 -16.55 -16.28 4.48
N GLN A 349 -16.90 -15.00 4.45
CA GLN A 349 -16.25 -13.97 5.25
C GLN A 349 -16.81 -13.92 6.69
N MET A 350 -18.04 -14.41 6.93
CA MET A 350 -18.77 -14.22 8.19
C MET A 350 -18.11 -14.90 9.40
N ASN A 351 -17.29 -15.93 9.17
CA ASN A 351 -16.62 -16.69 10.21
C ASN A 351 -15.26 -16.10 10.64
N LEU A 352 -14.85 -14.95 10.09
CA LEU A 352 -13.61 -14.30 10.48
C LEU A 352 -13.77 -13.51 11.80
N PRO A 353 -12.70 -13.37 12.60
CA PRO A 353 -12.76 -12.54 13.80
C PRO A 353 -13.13 -11.09 13.47
N ARG A 354 -13.89 -10.45 14.35
CA ARG A 354 -14.36 -9.06 14.19
C ARG A 354 -13.26 -8.07 13.81
N PHE A 355 -12.07 -8.17 14.40
CA PHE A 355 -10.97 -7.26 14.09
C PHE A 355 -10.50 -7.34 12.62
N VAL A 356 -10.71 -8.48 11.94
CA VAL A 356 -10.42 -8.63 10.51
C VAL A 356 -11.40 -7.77 9.72
N HIS A 357 -12.69 -7.82 10.04
CA HIS A 357 -13.69 -6.94 9.42
C HIS A 357 -13.45 -5.47 9.73
N VAL A 358 -12.99 -5.13 10.94
CA VAL A 358 -12.61 -3.75 11.28
C VAL A 358 -11.40 -3.30 10.46
N LEU A 359 -10.36 -4.13 10.34
CA LEU A 359 -9.18 -3.83 9.52
C LEU A 359 -9.55 -3.60 8.04
N ILE A 360 -10.45 -4.40 7.49
CA ILE A 360 -10.96 -4.22 6.12
C ILE A 360 -11.86 -2.98 6.05
N GLY A 361 -12.74 -2.79 7.04
CA GLY A 361 -13.62 -1.64 7.18
C GLY A 361 -12.89 -0.32 7.36
N VAL A 362 -11.66 -0.32 7.89
CA VAL A 362 -10.78 0.86 7.93
C VAL A 362 -10.25 1.19 6.54
N ARG A 363 -9.91 0.18 5.74
CA ARG A 363 -9.58 0.35 4.32
C ARG A 363 -10.78 0.84 3.53
N GLU A 364 -11.95 0.26 3.80
CA GLU A 364 -13.22 0.63 3.20
C GLU A 364 -13.82 1.91 3.81
N GLY A 365 -13.31 2.40 4.94
CA GLY A 365 -13.59 3.73 5.48
C GLY A 365 -12.87 4.80 4.66
N ARG A 366 -11.89 4.40 3.83
CA ARG A 366 -11.44 5.16 2.66
C ARG A 366 -12.26 4.88 1.39
N LYS A 367 -13.25 3.99 1.41
CA LYS A 367 -14.23 3.88 0.32
C LYS A 367 -15.06 5.15 0.43
N MET A 368 -14.73 6.09 -0.42
CA MET A 368 -15.41 7.37 -0.55
C MET A 368 -16.93 7.15 -0.49
N ASP A 369 -17.56 7.55 0.61
CA ASP A 369 -19.00 7.37 0.81
C ASP A 369 -19.74 8.65 0.43
N LEU A 370 -20.28 8.64 -0.79
CA LEU A 370 -21.10 9.72 -1.31
C LEU A 370 -22.59 9.39 -1.20
N LYS A 371 -22.98 8.31 -0.50
CA LYS A 371 -24.38 7.89 -0.40
C LYS A 371 -25.24 8.98 0.21
N GLY A 372 -26.36 9.29 -0.44
CA GLY A 372 -27.27 10.36 -0.05
C GLY A 372 -26.82 11.77 -0.41
N ARG A 373 -25.60 11.97 -0.95
CA ARG A 373 -25.13 13.28 -1.39
C ARG A 373 -25.85 13.73 -2.66
N ASN A 374 -26.11 15.03 -2.75
CA ASN A 374 -26.50 15.69 -3.99
C ASN A 374 -25.25 16.04 -4.83
N PHE A 375 -25.40 16.11 -6.15
CA PHE A 375 -24.34 16.47 -7.09
C PHE A 375 -24.73 17.77 -7.83
N LEU A 376 -24.53 18.92 -7.19
CA LEU A 376 -25.05 20.21 -7.66
C LEU A 376 -24.00 21.09 -8.36
N THR A 377 -22.78 21.10 -7.83
CA THR A 377 -21.61 21.78 -8.39
C THR A 377 -20.33 21.12 -7.88
N LEU A 378 -19.23 21.16 -8.65
CA LEU A 378 -17.95 20.60 -8.22
C LEU A 378 -17.28 21.38 -7.07
N LYS A 379 -17.81 22.56 -6.72
CA LYS A 379 -17.38 23.27 -5.50
C LYS A 379 -17.65 22.45 -4.24
N ASP A 380 -18.71 21.65 -4.26
CA ASP A 380 -19.17 20.85 -3.12
C ASP A 380 -18.35 19.56 -2.93
N PHE A 381 -17.35 19.33 -3.79
CA PHE A 381 -16.54 18.11 -3.80
C PHE A 381 -15.05 18.41 -3.61
N THR A 382 -14.37 17.58 -2.84
CA THR A 382 -12.90 17.62 -2.68
C THR A 382 -12.21 17.05 -3.92
N PRO A 383 -10.92 17.35 -4.16
CA PRO A 383 -10.16 16.74 -5.25
C PRO A 383 -10.15 15.20 -5.19
N GLU A 384 -10.15 14.63 -3.99
CA GLU A 384 -10.20 13.17 -3.77
C GLU A 384 -11.57 12.60 -4.12
N GLU A 385 -12.67 13.29 -3.77
CA GLU A 385 -14.02 12.90 -4.17
C GLU A 385 -14.20 12.95 -5.70
N ILE A 386 -13.64 13.96 -6.36
CA ILE A 386 -13.66 14.07 -7.83
C ILE A 386 -12.84 12.94 -8.46
N THR A 387 -11.64 12.68 -7.94
CA THR A 387 -10.77 11.58 -8.41
C THR A 387 -11.48 10.24 -8.29
N TYR A 388 -12.13 9.98 -7.16
CA TYR A 388 -12.93 8.77 -6.93
C TYR A 388 -14.04 8.61 -7.97
N LEU A 389 -14.80 9.67 -8.28
CA LEU A 389 -15.84 9.63 -9.30
C LEU A 389 -15.28 9.33 -10.69
N LEU A 390 -14.10 9.86 -11.03
CA LEU A 390 -13.44 9.57 -12.30
C LEU A 390 -12.96 8.12 -12.38
N ASP A 391 -12.38 7.57 -11.30
CA ASP A 391 -11.92 6.18 -11.24
C ASP A 391 -13.09 5.20 -11.34
N LEU A 392 -14.18 5.49 -10.63
CA LEU A 392 -15.41 4.73 -10.72
C LEU A 392 -16.00 4.78 -12.14
N ALA A 393 -15.96 5.94 -12.81
CA ALA A 393 -16.43 6.06 -14.19
C ALA A 393 -15.59 5.23 -15.17
N ALA A 394 -14.26 5.24 -15.01
CA ALA A 394 -13.35 4.43 -15.83
C ALA A 394 -13.60 2.92 -15.65
N ASP A 395 -13.76 2.45 -14.41
CA ASP A 395 -14.12 1.05 -14.11
C ASP A 395 -15.46 0.66 -14.74
N LEU A 396 -16.48 1.51 -14.59
CA LEU A 396 -17.80 1.27 -15.17
C LEU A 396 -17.80 1.30 -16.71
N LYS A 397 -16.93 2.10 -17.32
CA LYS A 397 -16.68 2.09 -18.77
C LYS A 397 -16.06 0.78 -19.22
N GLU A 398 -15.00 0.33 -18.55
CA GLU A 398 -14.32 -0.92 -18.86
C GLU A 398 -15.23 -2.15 -18.65
N LYS A 399 -16.01 -2.17 -17.57
CA LYS A 399 -17.01 -3.23 -17.33
C LYS A 399 -18.04 -3.31 -18.46
N LYS A 400 -18.59 -2.17 -18.89
CA LYS A 400 -19.56 -2.13 -20.00
C LYS A 400 -18.92 -2.64 -21.30
N LYS A 401 -17.71 -2.20 -21.61
CA LYS A 401 -16.97 -2.63 -22.81
C LYS A 401 -16.71 -4.14 -22.82
N ASN A 402 -16.44 -4.73 -21.65
CA ASN A 402 -16.20 -6.16 -21.49
C ASN A 402 -17.49 -7.00 -21.28
N GLY A 403 -18.67 -6.39 -21.37
CA GLY A 403 -19.95 -7.08 -21.19
C GLY A 403 -20.24 -7.55 -19.76
N VAL A 404 -19.56 -6.96 -18.76
CA VAL A 404 -19.80 -7.24 -17.34
C VAL A 404 -21.01 -6.42 -16.87
N LEU A 405 -22.04 -7.10 -16.36
CA LEU A 405 -23.24 -6.45 -15.84
C LEU A 405 -22.97 -5.76 -14.51
N VAL A 406 -23.62 -4.60 -14.29
CA VAL A 406 -23.52 -3.77 -13.08
C VAL A 406 -24.90 -3.40 -12.54
N ASP A 407 -25.86 -4.32 -12.68
CA ASP A 407 -27.29 -4.11 -12.48
C ASP A 407 -27.76 -4.24 -11.01
N HIS A 408 -26.94 -3.74 -10.08
CA HIS A 408 -27.16 -3.85 -8.63
C HIS A 408 -28.32 -3.00 -8.10
N TYR A 409 -28.96 -2.17 -8.94
CA TYR A 409 -29.98 -1.18 -8.56
C TYR A 409 -31.37 -1.53 -9.09
N ARG A 410 -31.59 -2.80 -9.43
CA ARG A 410 -32.89 -3.29 -9.91
C ARG A 410 -34.03 -2.89 -8.97
N GLY A 411 -35.02 -2.22 -9.54
CA GLY A 411 -36.22 -1.78 -8.83
C GLY A 411 -36.15 -0.35 -8.26
N MET A 412 -35.00 0.33 -8.35
CA MET A 412 -34.96 1.79 -8.12
C MET A 412 -35.50 2.57 -9.33
N ASN A 413 -36.02 3.76 -9.07
CA ASN A 413 -36.58 4.64 -10.11
C ASN A 413 -36.01 6.05 -10.01
N VAL A 414 -35.64 6.65 -11.13
CA VAL A 414 -35.14 8.03 -11.19
C VAL A 414 -36.05 8.93 -12.03
N ALA A 415 -36.25 10.16 -11.55
CA ALA A 415 -36.96 11.21 -12.29
C ALA A 415 -35.96 12.08 -13.04
N LEU A 416 -36.23 12.36 -14.31
CA LEU A 416 -35.38 13.21 -15.16
C LEU A 416 -36.15 14.48 -15.51
N ILE A 417 -35.88 15.59 -14.81
CA ILE A 417 -36.61 16.86 -14.97
C ILE A 417 -35.87 17.75 -15.95
N PHE A 418 -36.47 17.97 -17.13
CA PHE A 418 -35.91 18.85 -18.13
C PHE A 418 -36.82 20.06 -18.31
N GLU A 419 -36.31 21.26 -18.01
CA GLU A 419 -36.93 22.54 -18.39
C GLU A 419 -36.30 23.13 -19.66
N LYS A 420 -35.10 22.67 -20.01
CA LYS A 420 -34.44 22.90 -21.29
C LYS A 420 -34.22 21.57 -21.99
N THR A 421 -34.63 21.46 -23.25
CA THR A 421 -34.47 20.23 -24.03
C THR A 421 -32.99 19.87 -24.21
N SER A 422 -32.65 18.59 -24.11
CA SER A 422 -31.31 18.08 -24.43
C SER A 422 -31.33 16.59 -24.71
N THR A 423 -30.91 16.21 -25.92
CA THR A 423 -30.81 14.81 -26.33
C THR A 423 -29.70 14.09 -25.58
N ARG A 424 -28.49 14.65 -25.58
CA ARG A 424 -27.30 13.98 -25.01
C ARG A 424 -27.44 13.74 -23.51
N THR A 425 -27.84 14.75 -22.74
CA THR A 425 -27.97 14.60 -21.27
C THR A 425 -29.04 13.58 -20.94
N ARG A 426 -30.21 13.66 -21.59
CA ARG A 426 -31.29 12.69 -21.40
C ARG A 426 -30.84 11.27 -21.71
N CYS A 427 -30.25 11.05 -22.90
CA CYS A 427 -29.78 9.73 -23.29
C CYS A 427 -28.71 9.18 -22.34
N SER A 428 -27.76 10.02 -21.89
CA SER A 428 -26.75 9.60 -20.92
C SER A 428 -27.35 9.15 -19.59
N PHE A 429 -28.32 9.89 -19.03
CA PHE A 429 -28.99 9.50 -17.78
C PHE A 429 -29.88 8.25 -17.95
N GLU A 430 -30.68 8.17 -19.03
CA GLU A 430 -31.52 6.99 -19.29
C GLU A 430 -30.66 5.72 -19.46
N ILE A 431 -29.60 5.77 -20.28
CA ILE A 431 -28.73 4.62 -20.50
C ILE A 431 -27.91 4.28 -19.26
N ALA A 432 -27.41 5.26 -18.51
CA ALA A 432 -26.74 5.00 -17.24
C ALA A 432 -27.66 4.24 -16.26
N ALA A 433 -28.89 4.73 -16.08
CA ALA A 433 -29.90 4.10 -15.25
C ALA A 433 -30.26 2.67 -15.70
N HIS A 434 -30.48 2.48 -17.00
CA HIS A 434 -30.82 1.17 -17.56
C HIS A 434 -29.70 0.15 -17.41
N ASP A 435 -28.44 0.54 -17.62
CA ASP A 435 -27.28 -0.34 -17.42
C ASP A 435 -27.19 -0.84 -15.97
N MET A 436 -27.67 -0.04 -15.01
CA MET A 436 -27.73 -0.37 -13.58
C MET A 436 -29.03 -1.09 -13.16
N GLY A 437 -29.94 -1.35 -14.10
CA GLY A 437 -31.21 -2.03 -13.85
C GLY A 437 -32.34 -1.15 -13.29
N MET A 438 -32.19 0.18 -13.32
CA MET A 438 -33.18 1.13 -12.81
C MET A 438 -34.24 1.50 -13.84
N GLY A 439 -35.40 1.96 -13.36
CA GLY A 439 -36.42 2.62 -14.18
C GLY A 439 -36.20 4.14 -14.27
N THR A 440 -36.56 4.75 -15.39
CA THR A 440 -36.51 6.22 -15.57
C THR A 440 -37.85 6.79 -15.98
N THR A 441 -38.17 7.98 -15.46
CA THR A 441 -39.33 8.79 -15.91
C THR A 441 -38.84 10.15 -16.38
N TYR A 442 -38.94 10.39 -17.69
CA TYR A 442 -38.64 11.69 -18.29
C TYR A 442 -39.83 12.65 -18.15
N LEU A 443 -39.59 13.80 -17.52
CA LEU A 443 -40.57 14.87 -17.31
C LEU A 443 -40.26 16.04 -18.25
N ASP A 444 -41.07 16.14 -19.31
CA ASP A 444 -40.87 17.09 -20.40
C ASP A 444 -41.16 18.55 -20.00
N PRO A 445 -40.45 19.55 -20.58
CA PRO A 445 -40.67 20.98 -20.30
C PRO A 445 -42.12 21.45 -20.53
N SER A 446 -42.84 20.82 -21.46
CA SER A 446 -44.24 21.16 -21.79
C SER A 446 -45.27 20.47 -20.88
N GLY A 447 -44.91 19.35 -20.26
CA GLY A 447 -45.81 18.52 -19.45
C GLY A 447 -45.74 18.80 -17.95
N SER A 448 -44.68 19.43 -17.46
CA SER A 448 -44.45 19.66 -16.03
C SER A 448 -45.11 20.95 -15.49
N GLN A 449 -45.66 20.89 -14.28
CA GLN A 449 -46.28 22.03 -13.57
C GLN A 449 -45.29 22.85 -12.72
N ILE A 450 -44.02 22.40 -12.68
CA ILE A 450 -42.92 22.98 -11.89
C ILE A 450 -42.78 24.48 -12.16
N GLY A 451 -42.87 25.29 -11.12
CA GLY A 451 -42.74 26.76 -11.17
C GLY A 451 -43.89 27.50 -11.87
N LYS A 452 -44.84 26.80 -12.49
CA LYS A 452 -46.00 27.39 -13.20
C LYS A 452 -47.31 27.26 -12.42
N LYS A 453 -47.64 26.05 -11.95
CA LYS A 453 -48.83 25.79 -11.12
C LYS A 453 -48.51 25.13 -9.78
N GLU A 454 -47.31 24.60 -9.61
CA GLU A 454 -46.83 23.98 -8.36
C GLU A 454 -45.46 24.56 -7.97
N SER A 455 -45.24 24.74 -6.67
CA SER A 455 -43.97 25.24 -6.14
C SER A 455 -42.85 24.20 -6.30
N ILE A 456 -41.59 24.65 -6.37
CA ILE A 456 -40.44 23.72 -6.46
C ILE A 456 -40.39 22.83 -5.21
N GLU A 457 -40.72 23.39 -4.05
CA GLU A 457 -40.71 22.69 -2.77
C GLU A 457 -41.76 21.59 -2.70
N ASP A 458 -42.96 21.83 -3.22
CA ASP A 458 -44.03 20.83 -3.24
C ASP A 458 -43.72 19.73 -4.25
N THR A 459 -43.25 20.09 -5.45
CA THR A 459 -42.83 19.10 -6.44
C THR A 459 -41.67 18.24 -5.90
N ALA A 460 -40.67 18.83 -5.24
CA ALA A 460 -39.57 18.10 -4.63
C ALA A 460 -40.05 17.02 -3.65
N ARG A 461 -40.95 17.40 -2.72
CA ARG A 461 -41.50 16.50 -1.70
C ARG A 461 -42.35 15.38 -2.29
N VAL A 462 -43.06 15.66 -3.38
CA VAL A 462 -43.85 14.64 -4.09
C VAL A 462 -42.92 13.65 -4.79
N LEU A 463 -41.97 14.15 -5.59
CA LEU A 463 -41.06 13.30 -6.35
C LEU A 463 -40.17 12.46 -5.43
N GLY A 464 -39.62 13.02 -4.36
CA GLY A 464 -38.77 12.30 -3.42
C GLY A 464 -39.46 11.19 -2.62
N ARG A 465 -40.80 11.12 -2.65
CA ARG A 465 -41.57 9.98 -2.11
C ARG A 465 -41.78 8.86 -3.12
N MET A 466 -41.59 9.14 -4.41
CA MET A 466 -41.87 8.21 -5.51
C MET A 466 -40.59 7.68 -6.18
N PHE A 467 -39.55 8.51 -6.22
CA PHE A 467 -38.28 8.25 -6.91
C PHE A 467 -37.14 8.14 -5.90
N ASP A 468 -36.14 7.32 -6.24
CA ASP A 468 -34.93 7.11 -5.45
C ASP A 468 -33.85 8.17 -5.75
N GLY A 469 -33.98 8.89 -6.87
CA GLY A 469 -33.09 9.99 -7.24
C GLY A 469 -33.70 10.89 -8.32
N ILE A 470 -33.23 12.14 -8.40
CA ILE A 470 -33.80 13.15 -9.28
C ILE A 470 -32.69 13.88 -10.04
N GLU A 471 -32.73 13.84 -11.36
CA GLU A 471 -31.95 14.73 -12.21
C GLU A 471 -32.76 16.01 -12.49
N TYR A 472 -32.06 17.14 -12.52
CA TYR A 472 -32.63 18.42 -12.96
C TYR A 472 -31.71 19.11 -13.96
N ARG A 473 -32.30 19.53 -15.08
CA ARG A 473 -31.70 20.39 -16.09
C ARG A 473 -32.62 21.57 -16.40
N GLY A 474 -32.15 22.79 -16.16
CA GLY A 474 -32.98 23.98 -16.36
C GLY A 474 -32.24 25.30 -16.27
N TYR A 475 -32.75 26.18 -15.41
CA TYR A 475 -32.34 27.58 -15.32
C TYR A 475 -31.41 27.81 -14.12
N GLY A 476 -31.78 28.71 -13.21
CA GLY A 476 -30.87 29.16 -12.14
C GLY A 476 -30.57 28.10 -11.09
N GLN A 477 -29.36 28.15 -10.54
CA GLN A 477 -28.85 27.23 -9.51
C GLN A 477 -29.75 27.15 -8.26
N GLY A 478 -30.40 28.26 -7.88
CA GLY A 478 -31.31 28.27 -6.72
C GLY A 478 -32.50 27.31 -6.84
N ILE A 479 -32.90 26.95 -8.07
CA ILE A 479 -33.98 25.97 -8.30
C ILE A 479 -33.52 24.56 -7.93
N VAL A 480 -32.33 24.15 -8.40
CA VAL A 480 -31.81 22.82 -8.10
C VAL A 480 -31.40 22.68 -6.63
N GLU A 481 -30.92 23.76 -6.00
CA GLU A 481 -30.65 23.79 -4.56
C GLU A 481 -31.93 23.66 -3.74
N ALA A 482 -33.03 24.31 -4.15
CA ALA A 482 -34.33 24.13 -3.51
C ALA A 482 -34.84 22.69 -3.68
N LEU A 483 -34.74 22.12 -4.88
CA LEU A 483 -35.12 20.72 -5.15
C LEU A 483 -34.34 19.76 -4.24
N ALA A 484 -33.02 19.90 -4.18
CA ALA A 484 -32.12 19.12 -3.34
C ALA A 484 -32.45 19.22 -1.84
N LYS A 485 -32.83 20.41 -1.37
CA LYS A 485 -33.19 20.65 0.03
C LYS A 485 -34.47 19.94 0.46
N TYR A 486 -35.46 19.81 -0.44
CA TYR A 486 -36.80 19.32 -0.08
C TYR A 486 -37.13 17.92 -0.58
N ALA A 487 -36.35 17.36 -1.51
CA ALA A 487 -36.61 16.03 -2.09
C ALA A 487 -36.39 14.88 -1.08
N GLY A 488 -35.33 14.94 -0.27
CA GLY A 488 -34.99 13.84 0.64
C GLY A 488 -34.38 12.61 -0.05
N VAL A 489 -34.03 12.73 -1.34
CA VAL A 489 -33.29 11.76 -2.15
C VAL A 489 -32.19 12.50 -2.94
N PRO A 490 -31.14 11.82 -3.42
CA PRO A 490 -30.08 12.45 -4.22
C PRO A 490 -30.63 13.23 -5.42
N VAL A 491 -30.16 14.48 -5.55
CA VAL A 491 -30.45 15.37 -6.68
C VAL A 491 -29.18 15.64 -7.47
N TRP A 492 -29.25 15.47 -8.79
CA TRP A 492 -28.12 15.65 -9.71
C TRP A 492 -28.39 16.81 -10.67
N ASN A 493 -27.47 17.77 -10.71
CA ASN A 493 -27.52 18.88 -11.64
C ASN A 493 -27.01 18.47 -13.03
N GLY A 494 -27.94 18.27 -13.96
CA GLY A 494 -27.67 17.97 -15.36
C GLY A 494 -27.32 19.19 -16.22
N LEU A 495 -27.67 20.41 -15.77
CA LEU A 495 -27.17 21.73 -16.20
C LEU A 495 -28.05 22.84 -15.58
N THR A 496 -27.39 23.90 -15.09
CA THR A 496 -28.00 25.19 -14.72
C THR A 496 -27.36 26.32 -15.55
N ASN A 497 -27.80 27.56 -15.35
CA ASN A 497 -27.15 28.72 -15.96
C ASN A 497 -25.71 28.90 -15.43
N GLU A 498 -25.48 28.55 -14.16
CA GLU A 498 -24.24 28.79 -13.46
C GLU A 498 -23.25 27.63 -13.53
N TYR A 499 -23.72 26.36 -13.58
CA TYR A 499 -22.85 25.18 -13.52
C TYR A 499 -23.32 24.01 -14.40
N HIS A 500 -22.36 23.20 -14.85
CA HIS A 500 -22.58 21.94 -15.57
C HIS A 500 -21.64 20.84 -15.04
N PRO A 501 -21.83 20.36 -13.80
CA PRO A 501 -20.84 19.50 -13.14
C PRO A 501 -20.71 18.11 -13.78
N THR A 502 -21.78 17.58 -14.38
CA THR A 502 -21.74 16.30 -15.10
C THR A 502 -20.89 16.33 -16.36
N GLN A 503 -20.86 17.48 -17.06
CA GLN A 503 -19.99 17.67 -18.22
C GLN A 503 -18.52 17.67 -17.78
N MET A 504 -18.20 18.36 -16.68
CA MET A 504 -16.82 18.45 -16.20
C MET A 504 -16.20 17.09 -15.89
N LEU A 505 -16.97 16.16 -15.31
CA LEU A 505 -16.45 14.81 -15.08
C LEU A 505 -16.14 14.10 -16.40
N ALA A 506 -16.98 14.28 -17.43
CA ALA A 506 -16.74 13.70 -18.76
C ALA A 506 -15.50 14.30 -19.41
N ASP A 507 -15.33 15.62 -19.31
CA ASP A 507 -14.17 16.34 -19.85
C ASP A 507 -12.89 15.86 -19.17
N LEU A 508 -12.86 15.84 -17.83
CA LEU A 508 -11.73 15.37 -17.05
C LEU A 508 -11.40 13.89 -17.34
N LEU A 509 -12.41 13.02 -17.48
CA LEU A 509 -12.17 11.62 -17.85
C LEU A 509 -11.52 11.53 -19.24
N THR A 510 -12.01 12.31 -20.20
CA THR A 510 -11.49 12.31 -21.58
C THR A 510 -10.05 12.81 -21.65
N ILE A 511 -9.74 13.90 -20.94
CA ILE A 511 -8.38 14.44 -20.81
C ILE A 511 -7.45 13.40 -20.18
N ARG A 512 -7.90 12.75 -19.10
CA ARG A 512 -7.12 11.73 -18.40
C ARG A 512 -6.91 10.47 -19.25
N GLU A 513 -7.88 10.06 -20.06
CA GLU A 513 -7.74 8.96 -21.01
C GLU A 513 -6.72 9.27 -22.10
N HIS A 514 -6.64 10.53 -22.54
CA HIS A 514 -5.69 10.95 -23.58
C HIS A 514 -4.26 11.13 -23.05
N PHE A 515 -4.09 11.87 -21.95
CA PHE A 515 -2.77 12.25 -21.43
C PHE A 515 -2.26 11.37 -20.27
N GLY A 516 -3.10 10.50 -19.71
CA GLY A 516 -2.78 9.67 -18.54
C GLY A 516 -2.75 10.43 -17.20
N ARG A 517 -2.97 11.75 -17.22
CA ARG A 517 -2.93 12.64 -16.04
C ARG A 517 -3.84 13.85 -16.22
N LEU A 518 -4.09 14.56 -15.11
CA LEU A 518 -4.74 15.87 -15.09
C LEU A 518 -3.80 16.97 -14.62
N GLU A 519 -3.02 16.72 -13.57
CA GLU A 519 -2.09 17.71 -13.01
C GLU A 519 -1.13 18.28 -14.08
N GLY A 520 -0.99 19.60 -14.10
CA GLY A 520 -0.15 20.35 -15.03
C GLY A 520 -0.69 20.50 -16.45
N ILE A 521 -1.84 19.89 -16.78
CA ILE A 521 -2.47 20.06 -18.11
C ILE A 521 -3.01 21.49 -18.24
N LYS A 522 -2.66 22.15 -19.36
CA LYS A 522 -3.14 23.49 -19.71
C LYS A 522 -4.37 23.41 -20.60
N LEU A 523 -5.52 23.79 -20.04
CA LEU A 523 -6.79 23.90 -20.75
C LEU A 523 -7.13 25.37 -21.03
N VAL A 524 -7.35 25.69 -22.30
CA VAL A 524 -7.75 27.02 -22.76
C VAL A 524 -9.20 26.97 -23.23
N TYR A 525 -10.07 27.67 -22.53
CA TYR A 525 -11.46 27.86 -22.93
C TYR A 525 -11.60 29.14 -23.75
N MET A 526 -12.11 29.01 -24.97
CA MET A 526 -12.32 30.10 -25.92
C MET A 526 -13.82 30.38 -26.08
N GLY A 527 -14.24 31.65 -26.00
CA GLY A 527 -15.66 32.04 -26.14
C GLY A 527 -16.28 32.66 -24.87
N ASP A 528 -17.59 32.47 -24.64
CA ASP A 528 -18.27 33.04 -23.46
C ASP A 528 -17.95 32.23 -22.20
N ALA A 529 -17.11 32.78 -21.31
CA ALA A 529 -16.65 32.10 -20.10
C ALA A 529 -17.44 32.47 -18.82
N ARG A 530 -18.52 33.26 -18.92
CA ARG A 530 -19.26 33.78 -17.75
C ARG A 530 -20.13 32.76 -17.03
N TYR A 531 -20.56 31.74 -17.76
CA TYR A 531 -21.67 30.87 -17.36
C TYR A 531 -21.20 29.44 -17.13
N ASN A 532 -22.15 28.50 -17.12
CA ASN A 532 -21.98 27.09 -16.80
C ASN A 532 -20.66 26.45 -17.25
N MET A 533 -20.28 26.50 -18.53
CA MET A 533 -19.06 25.84 -19.02
C MET A 533 -17.79 26.51 -18.50
N GLY A 534 -17.62 27.82 -18.72
CA GLY A 534 -16.46 28.56 -18.24
C GLY A 534 -16.29 28.49 -16.71
N ASN A 535 -17.37 28.66 -15.95
CA ASN A 535 -17.36 28.54 -14.50
C ASN A 535 -16.96 27.13 -14.04
N SER A 536 -17.57 26.10 -14.64
CA SER A 536 -17.35 24.72 -14.19
C SER A 536 -15.97 24.20 -14.58
N LEU A 537 -15.47 24.56 -15.76
CA LEU A 537 -14.10 24.21 -16.21
C LEU A 537 -13.07 24.88 -15.31
N MET A 538 -13.28 26.15 -14.95
CA MET A 538 -12.41 26.87 -14.03
C MET A 538 -12.35 26.18 -12.66
N ILE A 539 -13.51 25.78 -12.09
CA ILE A 539 -13.56 25.05 -10.82
C ILE A 539 -12.84 23.70 -10.93
N ALA A 540 -13.16 22.92 -11.96
CA ALA A 540 -12.61 21.59 -12.18
C ALA A 540 -11.09 21.65 -12.32
N CYS A 541 -10.59 22.52 -13.21
CA CYS A 541 -9.16 22.67 -13.44
C CYS A 541 -8.43 23.14 -12.17
N ALA A 542 -8.97 24.15 -11.48
CA ALA A 542 -8.35 24.67 -10.26
C ALA A 542 -8.30 23.66 -9.13
N LYS A 543 -9.30 22.78 -8.98
CA LYS A 543 -9.29 21.71 -7.97
C LYS A 543 -8.36 20.55 -8.32
N MET A 544 -8.19 20.26 -9.61
CA MET A 544 -7.45 19.09 -10.09
C MET A 544 -6.00 19.38 -10.48
N GLY A 545 -5.44 20.53 -10.08
CA GLY A 545 -4.04 20.89 -10.36
C GLY A 545 -3.76 21.24 -11.83
N MET A 546 -4.79 21.61 -12.60
CA MET A 546 -4.66 22.00 -14.01
C MET A 546 -4.46 23.53 -14.15
N HIS A 547 -3.97 23.95 -15.32
CA HIS A 547 -3.86 25.36 -15.68
C HIS A 547 -5.05 25.78 -16.56
N PHE A 548 -6.01 26.49 -15.96
CA PHE A 548 -7.15 27.05 -16.68
C PHE A 548 -6.83 28.42 -17.26
N VAL A 549 -7.18 28.61 -18.53
CA VAL A 549 -7.13 29.91 -19.21
C VAL A 549 -8.50 30.22 -19.81
N ALA A 550 -9.12 31.32 -19.39
CA ALA A 550 -10.24 31.90 -20.14
C ALA A 550 -9.66 32.88 -21.17
N CYS A 551 -9.79 32.54 -22.45
CA CYS A 551 -9.35 33.36 -23.57
C CYS A 551 -10.57 33.97 -24.27
N THR A 552 -10.90 35.21 -23.91
CA THR A 552 -12.10 35.92 -24.36
C THR A 552 -12.00 37.41 -24.04
N THR A 553 -12.97 38.23 -24.46
CA THR A 553 -12.99 39.65 -24.08
C THR A 553 -13.33 39.81 -22.60
N LYS A 554 -12.91 40.92 -21.98
CA LYS A 554 -13.24 41.23 -20.57
C LYS A 554 -14.73 41.15 -20.23
N ALA A 555 -15.60 41.46 -21.20
CA ALA A 555 -17.04 41.41 -21.01
C ALA A 555 -17.59 39.99 -20.80
N TYR A 556 -16.80 38.96 -21.16
CA TYR A 556 -17.14 37.54 -21.03
C TYR A 556 -16.23 36.76 -20.07
N PHE A 557 -15.44 37.45 -19.23
CA PHE A 557 -14.71 36.77 -18.17
C PHE A 557 -15.65 36.23 -17.09
N PRO A 558 -15.27 35.12 -16.40
CA PRO A 558 -16.04 34.61 -15.28
C PRO A 558 -16.20 35.66 -14.18
N ASN A 559 -17.24 35.50 -13.35
CA ASN A 559 -17.48 36.40 -12.21
C ASN A 559 -16.26 36.48 -11.28
N GLU A 560 -15.87 37.69 -10.88
CA GLU A 560 -14.64 37.96 -10.12
C GLU A 560 -14.56 37.20 -8.77
N GLU A 561 -15.69 37.03 -8.08
CA GLU A 561 -15.75 36.29 -6.80
C GLU A 561 -15.42 34.81 -7.01
N LEU A 562 -15.96 34.23 -8.10
CA LEU A 562 -15.66 32.85 -8.46
C LEU A 562 -14.20 32.70 -8.92
N VAL A 563 -13.67 33.67 -9.68
CA VAL A 563 -12.26 33.69 -10.09
C VAL A 563 -11.34 33.68 -8.89
N GLU A 564 -11.60 34.51 -7.88
CA GLU A 564 -10.76 34.55 -6.67
C GLU A 564 -10.85 33.25 -5.87
N THR A 565 -12.05 32.67 -5.77
CA THR A 565 -12.26 31.34 -5.16
C THR A 565 -11.41 30.27 -5.87
N CYS A 566 -11.45 30.24 -7.20
CA CYS A 566 -10.69 29.26 -7.99
C CYS A 566 -9.18 29.53 -7.96
N LYS A 567 -8.73 30.79 -7.84
CA LYS A 567 -7.32 31.10 -7.55
C LYS A 567 -6.87 30.56 -6.19
N GLY A 568 -7.77 30.49 -5.21
CA GLY A 568 -7.55 29.79 -3.94
C GLY A 568 -7.30 28.31 -4.16
N TYR A 569 -8.23 27.61 -4.82
CA TYR A 569 -8.08 26.17 -5.12
C TYR A 569 -6.81 25.87 -5.95
N ALA A 570 -6.52 26.69 -6.95
CA ALA A 570 -5.34 26.53 -7.79
C ALA A 570 -4.03 26.66 -6.99
N ARG A 571 -3.97 27.56 -6.00
CA ARG A 571 -2.81 27.68 -5.10
C ARG A 571 -2.59 26.43 -4.25
N GLU A 572 -3.67 25.78 -3.82
CA GLU A 572 -3.60 24.54 -3.03
C GLU A 572 -3.22 23.32 -3.88
N SER A 573 -3.71 23.25 -5.11
CA SER A 573 -3.53 22.10 -6.01
C SER A 573 -2.30 22.18 -6.91
N GLY A 574 -1.62 23.33 -6.98
CA GLY A 574 -0.50 23.57 -7.91
C GLY A 574 -0.93 24.03 -9.32
N GLY A 575 -2.23 24.20 -9.57
CA GLY A 575 -2.77 24.74 -10.82
C GLY A 575 -2.66 26.25 -10.96
N THR A 576 -3.25 26.81 -12.02
CA THR A 576 -3.35 28.27 -12.21
C THR A 576 -4.66 28.68 -12.87
N VAL A 577 -5.12 29.91 -12.62
CA VAL A 577 -6.27 30.53 -13.31
C VAL A 577 -5.80 31.82 -13.99
N THR A 578 -5.89 31.87 -15.32
CA THR A 578 -5.48 33.02 -16.14
C THR A 578 -6.66 33.53 -16.97
N LEU A 579 -6.80 34.85 -17.06
CA LEU A 579 -7.78 35.51 -17.92
C LEU A 579 -7.02 36.36 -18.93
N THR A 580 -7.27 36.19 -20.22
CA THR A 580 -6.58 36.96 -21.27
C THR A 580 -7.49 37.24 -22.46
N GLU A 581 -7.26 38.37 -23.13
CA GLU A 581 -7.92 38.77 -24.38
C GLU A 581 -7.03 38.42 -25.60
N ASP A 582 -5.79 37.97 -25.38
CA ASP A 582 -4.83 37.62 -26.44
C ASP A 582 -4.93 36.13 -26.77
N VAL A 583 -5.36 35.84 -28.01
CA VAL A 583 -5.52 34.47 -28.51
C VAL A 583 -4.18 33.77 -28.67
N ASP A 584 -3.18 34.44 -29.23
CA ASP A 584 -1.87 33.83 -29.51
C ASP A 584 -1.12 33.58 -28.19
N GLU A 585 -1.22 34.46 -27.19
CA GLU A 585 -0.66 34.23 -25.85
C GLU A 585 -1.42 33.14 -25.09
N GLY A 586 -2.76 33.20 -25.09
CA GLY A 586 -3.61 32.27 -24.35
C GLY A 586 -3.43 30.83 -24.79
N THR A 587 -3.45 30.60 -26.11
CA THR A 587 -3.44 29.27 -26.73
C THR A 587 -2.05 28.66 -26.82
N LYS A 588 -0.98 29.45 -26.64
CA LYS A 588 0.40 28.98 -26.73
C LYS A 588 0.69 27.80 -25.80
N ASN A 589 1.21 26.70 -26.35
CA ASN A 589 1.53 25.47 -25.60
C ASN A 589 0.34 24.92 -24.80
N ALA A 590 -0.91 25.16 -25.23
CA ALA A 590 -2.07 24.54 -24.61
C ALA A 590 -2.09 23.04 -24.92
N ASP A 591 -2.46 22.21 -23.96
CA ASP A 591 -2.71 20.78 -24.16
C ASP A 591 -4.14 20.53 -24.64
N VAL A 592 -5.08 21.38 -24.21
CA VAL A 592 -6.50 21.28 -24.55
C VAL A 592 -7.03 22.64 -24.98
N ILE A 593 -7.62 22.71 -26.18
CA ILE A 593 -8.44 23.83 -26.63
C ILE A 593 -9.90 23.43 -26.50
N TYR A 594 -10.68 24.22 -25.75
CA TYR A 594 -12.09 23.98 -25.49
C TYR A 594 -12.91 25.18 -25.95
N THR A 595 -14.07 24.96 -26.56
CA THR A 595 -15.06 26.03 -26.81
C THR A 595 -16.50 25.51 -26.66
N ASP A 596 -17.46 26.43 -26.65
CA ASP A 596 -18.89 26.15 -26.65
C ASP A 596 -19.62 27.23 -27.47
N VAL A 597 -20.88 26.97 -27.80
CA VAL A 597 -21.74 27.89 -28.54
C VAL A 597 -21.81 29.26 -27.85
N TRP A 598 -21.67 30.31 -28.65
CA TRP A 598 -21.68 31.68 -28.14
C TRP A 598 -23.08 32.18 -27.77
N VAL A 599 -24.11 31.55 -28.32
CA VAL A 599 -25.49 32.01 -28.29
C VAL A 599 -26.43 30.86 -27.99
N SER A 600 -27.47 31.14 -27.20
CA SER A 600 -28.50 30.16 -26.86
C SER A 600 -29.75 30.37 -27.73
N MET A 601 -30.40 29.27 -28.08
CA MET A 601 -31.69 29.31 -28.80
C MET A 601 -32.74 30.05 -27.96
N GLY A 602 -33.34 31.09 -28.55
CA GLY A 602 -34.38 31.92 -27.92
C GLY A 602 -33.88 33.23 -27.32
N GLU A 603 -32.57 33.50 -27.35
CA GLU A 603 -32.04 34.84 -27.06
C GLU A 603 -32.42 35.83 -28.18
N PRO A 604 -32.65 37.12 -27.85
CA PRO A 604 -32.98 38.15 -28.84
C PRO A 604 -31.91 38.30 -29.92
N ASP A 605 -32.32 38.65 -31.13
CA ASP A 605 -31.43 38.86 -32.29
C ASP A 605 -30.29 39.86 -32.02
N GLU A 606 -30.57 40.90 -31.25
CA GLU A 606 -29.58 41.91 -30.85
C GLU A 606 -28.42 41.29 -30.05
N VAL A 607 -28.71 40.31 -29.19
CA VAL A 607 -27.71 39.57 -28.40
C VAL A 607 -26.87 38.68 -29.31
N TRP A 608 -27.47 38.10 -30.35
CA TRP A 608 -26.74 37.29 -31.33
C TRP A 608 -25.73 38.13 -32.11
N GLU A 609 -26.13 39.28 -32.64
CA GLU A 609 -25.25 40.17 -33.38
C GLU A 609 -24.07 40.65 -32.53
N GLU A 610 -24.34 41.06 -31.28
CA GLU A 610 -23.30 41.49 -30.35
C GLU A 610 -22.29 40.37 -30.05
N ARG A 611 -22.78 39.19 -29.67
CA ARG A 611 -21.90 38.05 -29.32
C ARG A 611 -21.12 37.52 -30.50
N ILE A 612 -21.73 37.40 -31.67
CA ILE A 612 -21.03 36.98 -32.89
C ILE A 612 -19.88 37.95 -33.16
N ARG A 613 -20.11 39.27 -33.10
CA ARG A 613 -19.08 40.27 -33.34
C ARG A 613 -17.94 40.20 -32.32
N GLU A 614 -18.26 40.08 -31.04
CA GLU A 614 -17.27 40.13 -29.96
C GLU A 614 -16.49 38.83 -29.78
N LEU A 615 -17.12 37.68 -30.07
CA LEU A 615 -16.53 36.36 -29.86
C LEU A 615 -15.91 35.76 -31.13
N SER A 616 -16.21 36.29 -32.31
CA SER A 616 -15.57 35.88 -33.58
C SER A 616 -14.03 35.80 -33.54
N PRO A 617 -13.31 36.73 -32.89
CA PRO A 617 -11.85 36.63 -32.75
C PRO A 617 -11.38 35.37 -31.99
N TYR A 618 -12.24 34.77 -31.17
CA TYR A 618 -11.97 33.58 -30.36
C TYR A 618 -12.56 32.30 -30.96
N LYS A 619 -12.84 32.29 -32.27
CA LYS A 619 -13.18 31.08 -33.00
C LYS A 619 -12.00 30.10 -32.97
N VAL A 620 -12.29 28.84 -32.66
CA VAL A 620 -11.30 27.77 -32.74
C VAL A 620 -11.11 27.37 -34.21
N THR A 621 -9.94 27.72 -34.74
CA THR A 621 -9.53 27.46 -36.11
C THR A 621 -8.28 26.59 -36.12
N LYS A 622 -7.90 26.08 -37.30
CA LYS A 622 -6.62 25.38 -37.44
C LYS A 622 -5.42 26.21 -36.98
N LYS A 623 -5.41 27.52 -37.22
CA LYS A 623 -4.35 28.43 -36.74
C LYS A 623 -4.24 28.41 -35.21
N VAL A 624 -5.39 28.38 -34.51
CA VAL A 624 -5.43 28.29 -33.04
C VAL A 624 -4.82 26.96 -32.59
N MET A 625 -5.19 25.86 -33.23
CA MET A 625 -4.64 24.54 -32.93
C MET A 625 -3.14 24.43 -33.25
N GLU A 626 -2.66 25.09 -34.31
CA GLU A 626 -1.23 25.15 -34.67
C GLU A 626 -0.38 25.96 -33.67
N ASN A 627 -0.99 26.90 -32.94
CA ASN A 627 -0.32 27.64 -31.86
C ASN A 627 -0.33 26.89 -30.52
N ALA A 628 -1.21 25.89 -30.37
CA ALA A 628 -1.25 25.01 -29.21
C ALA A 628 -0.05 24.05 -29.17
N GLY A 629 0.02 23.20 -28.15
CA GLY A 629 1.05 22.17 -28.05
C GLY A 629 0.97 21.15 -29.19
N GLU A 630 2.09 20.47 -29.48
CA GLU A 630 2.17 19.50 -30.60
C GLU A 630 1.14 18.35 -30.47
N ASP A 631 0.87 17.92 -29.23
CA ASP A 631 -0.09 16.87 -28.90
C ASP A 631 -1.47 17.42 -28.47
N ALA A 632 -1.78 18.69 -28.78
CA ALA A 632 -3.00 19.32 -28.31
C ALA A 632 -4.26 18.67 -28.88
N ILE A 633 -5.28 18.52 -28.03
CA ILE A 633 -6.61 18.04 -28.42
C ILE A 633 -7.66 19.15 -28.40
N PHE A 634 -8.71 18.96 -29.19
CA PHE A 634 -9.89 19.82 -29.22
C PHE A 634 -11.08 19.14 -28.53
N LEU A 635 -11.75 19.88 -27.65
CA LEU A 635 -12.94 19.45 -26.90
C LEU A 635 -14.09 20.46 -27.06
N HIS A 636 -15.33 19.97 -26.96
CA HIS A 636 -16.55 20.75 -27.13
C HIS A 636 -17.75 19.96 -26.57
N CYS A 637 -18.55 20.57 -25.68
CA CYS A 637 -19.63 19.87 -24.94
C CYS A 637 -20.80 19.38 -25.82
N LEU A 638 -20.93 20.00 -26.99
CA LEU A 638 -21.95 19.80 -28.03
C LEU A 638 -23.34 20.32 -27.61
N PRO A 639 -24.12 20.87 -28.54
CA PRO A 639 -23.96 20.82 -29.99
C PRO A 639 -22.98 21.90 -30.47
N ALA A 640 -22.37 21.70 -31.63
CA ALA A 640 -21.48 22.69 -32.23
C ALA A 640 -22.08 23.20 -33.56
N PHE A 641 -21.87 24.49 -33.85
CA PHE A 641 -22.16 25.13 -35.13
C PHE A 641 -20.88 25.18 -35.99
N HIS A 642 -20.45 23.99 -36.43
CA HIS A 642 -19.26 23.84 -37.26
C HIS A 642 -19.56 23.73 -38.77
N ASP A 643 -20.82 23.51 -39.15
CA ASP A 643 -21.26 23.38 -40.55
C ASP A 643 -22.71 23.85 -40.81
N LEU A 644 -23.12 23.74 -42.07
CA LEU A 644 -24.45 24.14 -42.58
C LEU A 644 -25.44 22.98 -42.70
N LYS A 645 -25.16 21.83 -42.06
CA LYS A 645 -26.00 20.63 -42.15
C LYS A 645 -27.20 20.67 -41.19
N THR A 646 -27.29 21.70 -40.35
CA THR A 646 -28.46 21.94 -39.48
C THR A 646 -29.33 23.07 -40.01
N ARG A 647 -30.63 23.05 -39.66
CA ARG A 647 -31.55 24.15 -40.02
C ARG A 647 -31.07 25.49 -39.46
N ILE A 648 -30.64 25.52 -38.21
CA ILE A 648 -30.17 26.74 -37.54
C ILE A 648 -28.86 27.22 -38.17
N GLY A 649 -27.93 26.32 -38.52
CA GLY A 649 -26.70 26.68 -39.24
C GLY A 649 -26.98 27.40 -40.56
N LYS A 650 -27.97 26.92 -41.34
CA LYS A 650 -28.41 27.63 -42.56
C LYS A 650 -29.05 28.98 -42.28
N GLU A 651 -29.89 29.07 -41.26
CA GLU A 651 -30.51 30.35 -40.85
C GLU A 651 -29.43 31.37 -40.41
N ILE A 652 -28.36 30.92 -39.75
CA ILE A 652 -27.21 31.73 -39.36
C ILE A 652 -26.43 32.21 -40.59
N GLU A 653 -26.19 31.34 -41.57
CA GLU A 653 -25.54 31.71 -42.84
C GLU A 653 -26.35 32.77 -43.59
N GLU A 654 -27.66 32.54 -43.75
CA GLU A 654 -28.56 33.47 -44.44
C GLU A 654 -28.60 34.85 -43.75
N LYS A 655 -28.53 34.87 -42.41
CA LYS A 655 -28.68 36.10 -41.62
C LYS A 655 -27.37 36.85 -41.37
N TYR A 656 -26.30 36.13 -41.07
CA TYR A 656 -25.02 36.71 -40.62
C TYR A 656 -23.86 36.45 -41.59
N GLY A 657 -24.06 35.65 -42.63
CA GLY A 657 -23.05 35.37 -43.65
C GLY A 657 -21.87 34.52 -43.16
N ILE A 658 -22.07 33.70 -42.13
CA ILE A 658 -21.04 32.83 -41.55
C ILE A 658 -21.42 31.34 -41.72
N SER A 659 -20.45 30.52 -42.12
CA SER A 659 -20.61 29.09 -42.36
C SER A 659 -20.46 28.22 -41.11
N ASP A 660 -19.82 28.79 -40.10
CA ASP A 660 -19.42 28.17 -38.83
C ASP A 660 -19.25 29.28 -37.77
N MET A 661 -19.46 28.92 -36.50
CA MET A 661 -19.40 29.86 -35.37
C MET A 661 -18.19 29.59 -34.47
N GLU A 662 -18.34 28.86 -33.38
CA GLU A 662 -17.30 28.71 -32.36
C GLU A 662 -16.11 27.87 -32.80
N VAL A 663 -16.30 26.97 -33.78
CA VAL A 663 -15.24 26.11 -34.32
C VAL A 663 -15.45 25.86 -35.82
N THR A 664 -14.36 25.80 -36.57
CA THR A 664 -14.38 25.41 -37.99
C THR A 664 -14.56 23.90 -38.17
N ASP A 665 -15.26 23.48 -39.23
CA ASP A 665 -15.42 22.06 -39.61
C ASP A 665 -14.07 21.31 -39.71
N GLU A 666 -13.02 21.98 -40.21
CA GLU A 666 -11.66 21.40 -40.32
C GLU A 666 -11.11 20.95 -38.97
N VAL A 667 -11.35 21.71 -37.89
CA VAL A 667 -10.91 21.33 -36.54
C VAL A 667 -11.85 20.29 -35.95
N PHE A 668 -13.15 20.47 -36.13
CA PHE A 668 -14.18 19.59 -35.56
C PHE A 668 -14.04 18.14 -36.05
N GLU A 669 -13.74 17.95 -37.34
CA GLU A 669 -13.55 16.64 -37.98
C GLU A 669 -12.08 16.17 -37.98
N SER A 670 -11.17 16.93 -37.36
CA SER A 670 -9.74 16.59 -37.30
C SER A 670 -9.45 15.41 -36.36
N ALA A 671 -8.29 14.79 -36.51
CA ALA A 671 -7.81 13.76 -35.59
C ALA A 671 -7.56 14.28 -34.15
N GLN A 672 -7.36 15.61 -34.00
CA GLN A 672 -7.19 16.26 -32.70
C GLN A 672 -8.52 16.39 -31.95
N SER A 673 -9.66 16.32 -32.66
CA SER A 673 -10.99 16.35 -32.05
C SER A 673 -11.26 15.09 -31.24
N LYS A 674 -11.67 15.27 -29.97
CA LYS A 674 -12.11 14.20 -29.06
C LYS A 674 -13.55 14.37 -28.60
N VAL A 675 -14.33 15.20 -29.30
CA VAL A 675 -15.71 15.57 -28.92
C VAL A 675 -16.67 14.38 -28.83
N PHE A 676 -16.43 13.32 -29.60
CA PHE A 676 -17.25 12.11 -29.53
C PHE A 676 -16.88 11.18 -28.36
N ASP A 677 -15.59 11.08 -28.03
CA ASP A 677 -15.12 10.38 -26.84
C ASP A 677 -15.63 11.10 -25.57
N GLU A 678 -15.56 12.43 -25.57
CA GLU A 678 -16.16 13.32 -24.55
C GLU A 678 -17.66 13.07 -24.40
N ALA A 679 -18.40 13.04 -25.52
CA ALA A 679 -19.84 12.81 -25.51
C ALA A 679 -20.22 11.41 -24.98
N GLU A 680 -19.46 10.36 -25.31
CA GLU A 680 -19.64 9.01 -24.76
C GLU A 680 -19.38 9.01 -23.24
N ASN A 681 -18.29 9.64 -22.81
CA ASN A 681 -17.86 9.69 -21.41
C ASN A 681 -18.89 10.32 -20.48
N ARG A 682 -19.79 11.18 -20.98
CA ARG A 682 -20.93 11.68 -20.21
C ARG A 682 -21.77 10.58 -19.58
N MET A 683 -22.05 9.51 -20.34
CA MET A 683 -22.86 8.41 -19.82
C MET A 683 -22.13 7.64 -18.70
N HIS A 684 -20.82 7.43 -18.86
CA HIS A 684 -20.01 6.71 -17.87
C HIS A 684 -19.84 7.49 -16.57
N THR A 685 -19.61 8.79 -16.65
CA THR A 685 -19.44 9.64 -15.46
C THR A 685 -20.76 9.91 -14.75
N ILE A 686 -21.86 10.09 -15.49
CA ILE A 686 -23.21 10.12 -14.90
C ILE A 686 -23.50 8.82 -14.16
N LYS A 687 -23.16 7.66 -14.74
CA LYS A 687 -23.31 6.37 -14.07
C LYS A 687 -22.53 6.33 -12.77
N ALA A 688 -21.28 6.80 -12.74
CA ALA A 688 -20.48 6.86 -11.52
C ALA A 688 -21.12 7.75 -10.44
N VAL A 689 -21.63 8.93 -10.81
CA VAL A 689 -22.36 9.81 -9.89
C VAL A 689 -23.58 9.11 -9.29
N MET A 690 -24.39 8.45 -10.11
CA MET A 690 -25.58 7.73 -9.65
C MET A 690 -25.22 6.56 -8.72
N VAL A 691 -24.23 5.73 -9.09
CA VAL A 691 -23.74 4.61 -8.26
C VAL A 691 -23.27 5.11 -6.90
N ALA A 692 -22.40 6.13 -6.90
CA ALA A 692 -21.78 6.66 -5.70
C ALA A 692 -22.79 7.31 -4.75
N THR A 693 -23.82 7.98 -5.30
CA THR A 693 -24.78 8.75 -4.49
C THR A 693 -26.03 7.97 -4.09
N LEU A 694 -26.50 6.99 -4.86
CA LEU A 694 -27.60 6.12 -4.44
C LEU A 694 -27.13 5.06 -3.44
N GLY A 695 -25.92 4.52 -3.65
CA GLY A 695 -25.37 3.39 -2.90
C GLY A 695 -26.15 2.09 -3.11
N GLU A 696 -25.48 0.95 -2.94
CA GLU A 696 -26.15 -0.36 -3.03
C GLU A 696 -27.20 -0.51 -1.90
N ARG A 697 -28.28 -1.25 -2.20
CA ARG A 697 -29.43 -1.47 -1.31
C ARG A 697 -29.22 -2.65 -0.38
#